data_AF-A0AAD5J6G5-F1
#
_entry.id   AF-A0AAD5J6G5-F1
#
_cell.length_a   1.000
_cell.length_b   1.000
_cell.length_c   1.000
_cell.angle_alpha   90.00
_cell.angle_beta   90.00
_cell.angle_gamma   90.00
#
_symmetry.space_group_name_H-M   'P 1'
#
loop_
_entity.id
_entity.type
_entity.pdbx_description
1 polymer ?
#
loop_
_entity_poly.entity_id
_entity_poly.type
_entity_poly.pdbx_seq_one_letter_code
_entity_poly.pdbx_strand_id
1 'polypeptide(L)'
;MSLQSGVSRAPVGSDRAGEASFAVVKQEPAASLTLVPFKGHDSHEVDEDMHMALAHQMYKSGNYKQALEHSNAVYDRSPLRTDNLLLLGAIYYQLHDYDMCIARNEEALRLEPRFAECYGNMANAWKEKGDIDLSIRCYLIAIELRPNFADAWSNLASAYMRKGRLSEAAQCCRQALALNPLLVDAHSNLGNLMKAQGLVQEAYSCYLEALRIQPTFAIAWSNLAGLFMESGDLNRALQYYKEAVKLKPTFPDAYLNLGNVYKALGMPQEAILCYQRAVQTRPTAIAFGNLASTYYERGQSDMAILYYKQAISCDSRFLEAYNNLGNALKDVGRVDEAIQCYNQCLALQPSHPQALTNLGNIYMEWNMLPAAASYYKATLTVTTGLSAPFNNLAVIYKQQGNYADAISCYNEVLRIDPLAADGLVNRGNTYKEIGRVSDAIQDYIRAITIRPTMAEAHANLASAYKDSGLVDAAIKSYKQALILRPDFPEATCNLLHTLQCVCSWEDRDIMFTEVEGIIRRQINMSVLPSVQPFHAIAYPIDPMLALDISRKYAAHCSIIASRFALPPFSHPAPIPIRHDGGLQRLRVGYVSSDFGNHPLSHLMGSVFGMHNKENVEVFCYALTPNDGTEWRQRTQTEAEHFIDVSAMSSDMIAKLINEDKIQILVNLNGYTKGARNEIFAMQPAPVQVSYMGFPGTTGASYIDYLVTDEFVSPQRYAHIYSEKLVHLPHCYFVNDYKQKNLDVLDPNCRHKRSDYGLPEDKFIFACFNQLYKMDPEIFNAWCNILKRVPNSALWLLRFPAAGEMRVRAYAVAQGVQPDQIIFTDVAMKQEHIRRSALADLFLDTPLCNAHTTGTDILWAGLPMVTLPLEKMATRVAGSLCLATGLGDDMIVNNMKEYEERAVSLALDGQKLQALTNKLKSIRLTCPLFDTTRWVKNLERSYFKMWNLHCLGQQPQHFKVTENDLDFPFDR
;
A
#
# COMPACT_ATOMS: atom_id res chain seq x y z
N MET A 1 7.56 -52.06 27.17
CA MET A 1 6.29 -52.66 26.70
C MET A 1 6.16 -52.32 25.21
N SER A 2 6.75 -53.11 24.29
CA SER A 2 6.18 -54.32 23.64
C SER A 2 4.99 -53.99 22.71
N LEU A 3 5.23 -53.99 21.38
CA LEU A 3 4.73 -54.94 20.36
C LEU A 3 3.24 -54.69 19.99
N GLN A 4 2.75 -54.77 18.75
CA GLN A 4 2.95 -55.83 17.77
C GLN A 4 2.30 -55.51 16.40
N SER A 5 2.84 -56.13 15.36
CA SER A 5 2.38 -56.29 13.97
C SER A 5 1.10 -57.14 13.79
N GLY A 6 0.39 -56.99 12.67
CA GLY A 6 -0.64 -57.93 12.22
C GLY A 6 -0.78 -58.01 10.69
N VAL A 7 -0.32 -59.12 10.13
CA VAL A 7 -0.54 -59.62 8.75
C VAL A 7 -1.72 -60.60 8.78
N SER A 8 -2.54 -60.68 7.72
CA SER A 8 -3.34 -61.87 7.45
C SER A 8 -3.61 -62.05 5.95
N ARG A 9 -3.46 -63.31 5.49
CA ARG A 9 -3.61 -63.85 4.13
C ARG A 9 -5.01 -64.46 3.93
N ALA A 10 -5.46 -64.43 2.66
CA ALA A 10 -6.34 -65.31 1.85
C ALA A 10 -7.17 -66.46 2.49
N PRO A 11 -8.25 -66.91 1.79
CA PRO A 11 -8.10 -68.13 0.98
C PRO A 11 -8.87 -68.19 -0.36
N VAL A 12 -8.63 -69.32 -1.05
CA VAL A 12 -8.88 -69.73 -2.44
C VAL A 12 -10.28 -70.34 -2.67
N GLY A 13 -10.79 -70.27 -3.92
CA GLY A 13 -11.86 -71.16 -4.43
C GLY A 13 -12.25 -70.90 -5.90
N SER A 14 -11.94 -71.85 -6.79
CA SER A 14 -12.17 -71.96 -8.25
C SER A 14 -13.68 -72.11 -8.64
N ASP A 15 -14.18 -71.84 -9.86
CA ASP A 15 -13.93 -72.61 -11.10
C ASP A 15 -14.83 -72.11 -12.28
N ARG A 16 -14.28 -72.24 -13.50
CA ARG A 16 -14.86 -72.53 -14.84
C ARG A 16 -15.68 -71.55 -15.72
N ALA A 17 -15.07 -71.33 -16.90
CA ALA A 17 -15.55 -71.61 -18.27
C ALA A 17 -15.97 -70.43 -19.19
N GLY A 18 -15.34 -70.39 -20.39
CA GLY A 18 -15.79 -69.62 -21.55
C GLY A 18 -14.68 -69.27 -22.55
N GLU A 19 -14.22 -70.23 -23.37
CA GLU A 19 -13.35 -70.03 -24.54
C GLU A 19 -14.15 -69.64 -25.81
N ALA A 20 -13.57 -68.81 -26.68
CA ALA A 20 -13.69 -68.81 -28.17
C ALA A 20 -12.82 -67.65 -28.71
N SER A 21 -11.59 -67.87 -29.19
CA SER A 21 -11.15 -68.42 -30.48
C SER A 21 -10.87 -67.35 -31.55
N PHE A 22 -9.59 -67.30 -31.94
CA PHE A 22 -9.01 -66.51 -33.02
C PHE A 22 -9.36 -67.09 -34.40
N ALA A 23 -9.65 -66.23 -35.38
CA ALA A 23 -9.77 -66.60 -36.78
C ALA A 23 -8.67 -65.90 -37.61
N VAL A 24 -7.70 -66.71 -38.03
CA VAL A 24 -6.77 -66.47 -39.14
C VAL A 24 -7.43 -66.99 -40.40
N VAL A 25 -7.54 -66.17 -41.46
CA VAL A 25 -8.02 -66.61 -42.77
C VAL A 25 -6.83 -66.98 -43.65
N LYS A 26 -6.85 -68.24 -44.09
CA LYS A 26 -5.92 -68.90 -45.02
C LYS A 26 -6.25 -68.59 -46.48
N GLN A 27 -5.21 -68.68 -47.31
CA GLN A 27 -5.23 -68.90 -48.76
C GLN A 27 -5.85 -70.26 -49.12
N GLU A 28 -6.44 -70.35 -50.32
CA GLU A 28 -6.60 -71.59 -51.10
C GLU A 28 -6.43 -71.35 -52.63
N PRO A 29 -6.16 -72.41 -53.43
CA PRO A 29 -5.41 -72.33 -54.69
C PRO A 29 -6.12 -72.90 -55.95
N ALA A 30 -5.37 -72.86 -57.06
CA ALA A 30 -5.37 -73.75 -58.24
C ALA A 30 -6.22 -73.41 -59.48
N ALA A 31 -5.55 -73.23 -60.63
CA ALA A 31 -5.82 -73.94 -61.88
C ALA A 31 -4.63 -73.82 -62.84
N SER A 32 -4.15 -74.97 -63.32
CA SER A 32 -3.18 -75.16 -64.40
C SER A 32 -3.91 -75.26 -65.74
N LEU A 33 -3.34 -74.71 -66.83
CA LEU A 33 -3.63 -75.12 -68.22
C LEU A 33 -2.43 -74.80 -69.14
N THR A 34 -1.76 -75.87 -69.54
CA THR A 34 -1.06 -76.19 -70.81
C THR A 34 -0.44 -75.13 -71.74
N LEU A 35 0.84 -75.39 -72.07
CA LEU A 35 1.64 -74.92 -73.21
C LEU A 35 1.17 -75.52 -74.56
N VAL A 36 1.16 -74.71 -75.64
CA VAL A 36 1.67 -75.04 -77.00
C VAL A 36 2.09 -73.71 -77.71
N PRO A 37 3.19 -73.65 -78.50
CA PRO A 37 3.93 -72.41 -78.80
C PRO A 37 3.70 -71.87 -80.22
N PHE A 38 3.94 -70.57 -80.44
CA PHE A 38 4.27 -70.02 -81.76
C PHE A 38 5.19 -68.79 -81.63
N LYS A 39 6.30 -68.81 -82.40
CA LYS A 39 7.31 -67.75 -82.53
C LYS A 39 6.75 -66.54 -83.31
N GLY A 40 7.15 -65.33 -82.93
CA GLY A 40 7.11 -64.16 -83.81
C GLY A 40 7.36 -62.81 -83.11
N HIS A 41 8.57 -62.27 -83.30
CA HIS A 41 9.01 -60.85 -83.28
C HIS A 41 8.70 -59.89 -82.09
N ASP A 42 9.80 -59.37 -81.53
CA ASP A 42 10.05 -58.05 -80.89
C ASP A 42 8.86 -57.23 -80.36
N SER A 43 8.70 -57.17 -79.02
CA SER A 43 7.71 -56.31 -78.34
C SER A 43 8.09 -55.83 -76.92
N HIS A 44 9.35 -55.99 -76.46
CA HIS A 44 9.72 -55.71 -75.06
C HIS A 44 10.06 -54.25 -74.70
N GLU A 45 10.27 -53.34 -75.66
CA GLU A 45 10.56 -51.92 -75.36
C GLU A 45 9.30 -51.09 -75.02
N VAL A 46 8.08 -51.57 -75.33
CA VAL A 46 6.86 -50.73 -75.29
C VAL A 46 6.22 -50.57 -73.90
N ASP A 47 6.46 -51.49 -72.95
CA ASP A 47 5.75 -51.51 -71.64
C ASP A 47 6.47 -50.71 -70.53
N GLU A 48 7.80 -50.61 -70.56
CA GLU A 48 8.58 -49.87 -69.54
C GLU A 48 8.46 -48.36 -69.69
N ASP A 49 8.55 -47.86 -70.92
CA ASP A 49 8.42 -46.42 -71.19
C ASP A 49 6.99 -45.91 -70.95
N MET A 50 5.98 -46.78 -71.14
CA MET A 50 4.60 -46.46 -70.77
C MET A 50 4.47 -46.28 -69.26
N HIS A 51 4.99 -47.23 -68.46
CA HIS A 51 4.96 -47.12 -67.00
C HIS A 51 5.78 -45.94 -66.49
N MET A 52 6.91 -45.62 -67.11
CA MET A 52 7.73 -44.45 -66.77
C MET A 52 7.00 -43.13 -67.08
N ALA A 53 6.31 -43.04 -68.22
CA ALA A 53 5.49 -41.89 -68.57
C ALA A 53 4.31 -41.70 -67.60
N LEU A 54 3.64 -42.80 -67.21
CA LEU A 54 2.58 -42.80 -66.22
C LEU A 54 3.10 -42.39 -64.84
N ALA A 55 4.26 -42.90 -64.40
CA ALA A 55 4.87 -42.51 -63.14
C ALA A 55 5.16 -41.00 -63.09
N HIS A 56 5.72 -40.43 -64.18
CA HIS A 56 5.91 -38.99 -64.29
C HIS A 56 4.60 -38.19 -64.32
N GLN A 57 3.57 -38.69 -65.00
CA GLN A 57 2.25 -38.06 -65.03
C GLN A 57 1.62 -38.02 -63.64
N MET A 58 1.63 -39.15 -62.93
CA MET A 58 1.08 -39.27 -61.58
C MET A 58 1.88 -38.43 -60.57
N TYR A 59 3.20 -38.37 -60.72
CA TYR A 59 4.05 -37.48 -59.93
C TYR A 59 3.68 -36.01 -60.15
N LYS A 60 3.53 -35.58 -61.41
CA LYS A 60 3.12 -34.22 -61.76
C LYS A 60 1.71 -33.87 -61.28
N SER A 61 0.80 -34.84 -61.23
CA SER A 61 -0.56 -34.65 -60.69
C SER A 61 -0.62 -34.76 -59.16
N GLY A 62 0.52 -34.93 -58.47
CA GLY A 62 0.59 -35.03 -57.00
C GLY A 62 0.10 -36.35 -56.43
N ASN A 63 -0.14 -37.38 -57.26
CA ASN A 63 -0.61 -38.68 -56.82
C ASN A 63 0.57 -39.63 -56.56
N TYR A 64 1.35 -39.33 -55.53
CA TYR A 64 2.64 -39.95 -55.28
C TYR A 64 2.58 -41.45 -54.97
N LYS A 65 1.45 -41.95 -54.44
CA LYS A 65 1.26 -43.39 -54.21
C LYS A 65 1.13 -44.17 -55.53
N GLN A 66 0.34 -43.66 -56.47
CA GLN A 66 0.21 -44.26 -57.80
C GLN A 66 1.49 -44.06 -58.64
N ALA A 67 2.17 -42.93 -58.47
CA ALA A 67 3.49 -42.72 -59.06
C ALA A 67 4.49 -43.77 -58.56
N LEU A 68 4.47 -44.07 -57.26
CA LEU A 68 5.31 -45.10 -56.64
C LEU A 68 5.02 -46.50 -57.21
N GLU A 69 3.75 -46.87 -57.38
CA GLU A 69 3.34 -48.16 -57.96
C GLU A 69 3.91 -48.33 -59.38
N HIS A 70 3.76 -47.33 -60.24
CA HIS A 70 4.28 -47.38 -61.61
C HIS A 70 5.81 -47.34 -61.65
N SER A 71 6.48 -46.50 -60.84
CA SER A 71 7.94 -46.49 -60.76
C SER A 71 8.53 -47.79 -60.18
N ASN A 72 7.84 -48.44 -59.24
CA ASN A 72 8.24 -49.76 -58.75
C ASN A 72 8.11 -50.84 -59.83
N ALA A 73 7.04 -50.81 -60.64
CA ALA A 73 6.89 -51.73 -61.77
C ALA A 73 8.03 -51.59 -62.81
N VAL A 74 8.51 -50.36 -63.04
CA VAL A 74 9.71 -50.11 -63.87
C VAL A 74 10.98 -50.61 -63.16
N TYR A 75 11.09 -50.40 -61.85
CA TYR A 75 12.26 -50.82 -61.06
C TYR A 75 12.41 -52.34 -60.97
N ASP A 76 11.31 -53.08 -60.81
CA ASP A 76 11.31 -54.54 -60.71
C ASP A 76 11.82 -55.21 -62.00
N ARG A 77 11.62 -54.55 -63.15
CA ARG A 77 12.06 -55.05 -64.47
C ARG A 77 13.44 -54.53 -64.86
N SER A 78 13.69 -53.26 -64.59
CA SER A 78 14.92 -52.53 -64.96
C SER A 78 15.49 -51.79 -63.75
N PRO A 79 16.09 -52.50 -62.77
CA PRO A 79 16.55 -51.90 -61.51
C PRO A 79 17.75 -50.97 -61.65
N LEU A 80 18.44 -51.02 -62.80
CA LEU A 80 19.60 -50.18 -63.10
C LEU A 80 19.25 -48.90 -63.88
N ARG A 81 17.96 -48.65 -64.12
CA ARG A 81 17.48 -47.50 -64.89
C ARG A 81 17.54 -46.22 -64.03
N THR A 82 18.54 -45.37 -64.29
CA THR A 82 18.90 -44.23 -63.43
C THR A 82 17.85 -43.12 -63.39
N ASP A 83 17.15 -42.84 -64.49
CA ASP A 83 16.02 -41.91 -64.56
C ASP A 83 14.84 -42.34 -63.66
N ASN A 84 14.55 -43.65 -63.60
CA ASN A 84 13.52 -44.18 -62.69
C ASN A 84 13.97 -44.16 -61.22
N LEU A 85 15.25 -44.45 -60.94
CA LEU A 85 15.80 -44.33 -59.58
C LEU A 85 15.75 -42.89 -59.05
N LEU A 86 16.06 -41.91 -59.89
CA LEU A 86 15.91 -40.49 -59.55
C LEU A 86 14.45 -40.14 -59.24
N LEU A 87 13.51 -40.62 -60.07
CA LEU A 87 12.08 -40.40 -59.86
C LEU A 87 11.57 -41.07 -58.58
N LEU A 88 11.99 -42.30 -58.28
CA LEU A 88 11.70 -43.00 -57.02
C LEU A 88 12.19 -42.20 -55.82
N GLY A 89 13.42 -41.67 -55.87
CA GLY A 89 13.95 -40.78 -54.86
C GLY A 89 13.04 -39.57 -54.60
N ALA A 90 12.60 -38.91 -55.68
CA ALA A 90 11.69 -37.77 -55.59
C ALA A 90 10.29 -38.15 -55.08
N ILE A 91 9.77 -39.33 -55.43
CA ILE A 91 8.49 -39.86 -54.94
C ILE A 91 8.56 -40.15 -53.43
N TYR A 92 9.60 -40.84 -52.97
CA TYR A 92 9.78 -41.14 -51.54
C TYR A 92 9.93 -39.88 -50.70
N TYR A 93 10.60 -38.84 -51.22
CA TYR A 93 10.65 -37.53 -50.57
C TYR A 93 9.25 -36.94 -50.36
N GLN A 94 8.40 -36.96 -51.40
CA GLN A 94 7.02 -36.45 -51.31
C GLN A 94 6.11 -37.29 -50.40
N LEU A 95 6.44 -38.57 -50.21
CA LEU A 95 5.76 -39.46 -49.26
C LEU A 95 6.32 -39.35 -47.82
N HIS A 96 7.26 -38.44 -47.57
CA HIS A 96 7.96 -38.26 -46.29
C HIS A 96 8.78 -39.47 -45.82
N ASP A 97 9.12 -40.40 -46.72
CA ASP A 97 10.06 -41.49 -46.46
C ASP A 97 11.46 -41.05 -46.89
N TYR A 98 12.09 -40.25 -46.04
CA TYR A 98 13.39 -39.65 -46.33
C TYR A 98 14.52 -40.69 -46.41
N ASP A 99 14.40 -41.81 -45.70
CA ASP A 99 15.38 -42.88 -45.73
C ASP A 99 15.38 -43.60 -47.09
N MET A 100 14.20 -43.93 -47.61
CA MET A 100 14.08 -44.53 -48.94
C MET A 100 14.42 -43.53 -50.06
N CYS A 101 14.11 -42.24 -49.88
CA CYS A 101 14.59 -41.19 -50.79
C CYS A 101 16.12 -41.23 -50.92
N ILE A 102 16.83 -41.23 -49.80
CA ILE A 102 18.29 -41.27 -49.78
C ILE A 102 18.80 -42.58 -50.43
N ALA A 103 18.24 -43.72 -50.05
CA ALA A 103 18.68 -45.04 -50.55
C ALA A 103 18.56 -45.17 -52.08
N ARG A 104 17.45 -44.73 -52.69
CA ARG A 104 17.27 -44.82 -54.16
C ARG A 104 18.18 -43.87 -54.93
N ASN A 105 18.44 -42.67 -54.40
CA ASN A 105 19.39 -41.74 -55.01
C ASN A 105 20.85 -42.24 -54.85
N GLU A 106 21.20 -42.91 -53.74
CA GLU A 106 22.51 -43.55 -53.58
C GLU A 106 22.71 -44.75 -54.54
N GLU A 107 21.65 -45.51 -54.82
CA GLU A 107 21.65 -46.54 -55.87
C GLU A 107 21.91 -45.91 -57.25
N ALA A 108 21.22 -44.82 -57.61
CA ALA A 108 21.47 -44.11 -58.86
C ALA A 108 22.92 -43.61 -58.96
N LEU A 109 23.48 -43.06 -57.86
CA LEU A 109 24.85 -42.54 -57.82
C LEU A 109 25.93 -43.63 -57.92
N ARG A 110 25.63 -44.88 -57.51
CA ARG A 110 26.54 -46.02 -57.74
C ARG A 110 26.70 -46.35 -59.22
N LEU A 111 25.67 -46.07 -60.02
CA LEU A 111 25.67 -46.31 -61.47
C LEU A 111 26.18 -45.09 -62.23
N GLU A 112 25.77 -43.89 -61.80
CA GLU A 112 26.16 -42.61 -62.38
C GLU A 112 26.66 -41.63 -61.30
N PRO A 113 27.98 -41.62 -60.98
CA PRO A 113 28.52 -40.80 -59.89
C PRO A 113 28.44 -39.27 -60.12
N ARG A 114 28.16 -38.82 -61.35
CA ARG A 114 28.06 -37.40 -61.72
C ARG A 114 26.61 -36.93 -61.90
N PHE A 115 25.67 -37.54 -61.18
CA PHE A 115 24.24 -37.24 -61.26
C PHE A 115 23.82 -36.16 -60.25
N ALA A 116 23.81 -34.88 -60.68
CA ALA A 116 23.60 -33.72 -59.80
C ALA A 116 22.22 -33.73 -59.10
N GLU A 117 21.18 -34.18 -59.79
CA GLU A 117 19.79 -34.23 -59.31
C GLU A 117 19.64 -35.17 -58.11
N CYS A 118 20.38 -36.29 -58.09
CA CYS A 118 20.40 -37.23 -56.96
C CYS A 118 20.94 -36.58 -55.68
N TYR A 119 22.04 -35.84 -55.80
CA TYR A 119 22.57 -35.07 -54.67
C TYR A 119 21.60 -33.99 -54.20
N GLY A 120 20.86 -33.34 -55.12
CA GLY A 120 19.80 -32.39 -54.77
C GLY A 120 18.64 -33.02 -53.99
N ASN A 121 18.16 -34.19 -54.40
CA ASN A 121 17.11 -34.94 -53.70
C ASN A 121 17.57 -35.38 -52.30
N MET A 122 18.78 -35.93 -52.20
CA MET A 122 19.37 -36.32 -50.90
C MET A 122 19.55 -35.11 -49.99
N ALA A 123 20.01 -33.98 -50.52
CA ALA A 123 20.17 -32.75 -49.76
C ALA A 123 18.85 -32.26 -49.15
N ASN A 124 17.75 -32.36 -49.91
CA ASN A 124 16.40 -32.07 -49.42
C ASN A 124 15.99 -33.03 -48.29
N ALA A 125 16.22 -34.34 -48.45
CA ALA A 125 15.90 -35.33 -47.42
C ALA A 125 16.70 -35.12 -46.11
N TRP A 126 18.01 -34.87 -46.20
CA TRP A 126 18.85 -34.58 -45.04
C TRP A 126 18.43 -33.30 -44.30
N LYS A 127 17.98 -32.28 -45.05
CA LYS A 127 17.43 -31.03 -44.50
C LYS A 127 16.20 -31.31 -43.63
N GLU A 128 15.27 -32.14 -44.11
CA GLU A 128 14.06 -32.49 -43.36
C GLU A 128 14.35 -33.40 -42.16
N LYS A 129 15.35 -34.29 -42.25
CA LYS A 129 15.85 -35.08 -41.11
C LYS A 129 16.59 -34.24 -40.05
N GLY A 130 16.91 -32.98 -40.35
CA GLY A 130 17.58 -32.06 -39.43
C GLY A 130 19.11 -32.09 -39.48
N ASP A 131 19.72 -32.95 -40.31
CA ASP A 131 21.18 -32.92 -40.55
C ASP A 131 21.51 -31.88 -41.62
N ILE A 132 21.58 -30.63 -41.17
CA ILE A 132 21.81 -29.47 -42.05
C ILE A 132 23.23 -29.51 -42.65
N ASP A 133 24.19 -30.12 -41.97
CA ASP A 133 25.57 -30.22 -42.44
C ASP A 133 25.72 -31.21 -43.61
N LEU A 134 25.06 -32.37 -43.55
CA LEU A 134 24.96 -33.28 -44.68
C LEU A 134 24.16 -32.67 -45.84
N SER A 135 23.08 -31.95 -45.53
CA SER A 135 22.28 -31.25 -46.54
C SER A 135 23.11 -30.23 -47.32
N ILE A 136 23.85 -29.35 -46.63
CA ILE A 136 24.73 -28.35 -47.26
C ILE A 136 25.79 -29.04 -48.12
N ARG A 137 26.44 -30.10 -47.61
CA ARG A 137 27.44 -30.84 -48.39
C ARG A 137 26.87 -31.42 -49.69
N CYS A 138 25.69 -32.05 -49.62
CA CYS A 138 25.05 -32.60 -50.81
C CYS A 138 24.67 -31.52 -51.83
N TYR A 139 24.16 -30.36 -51.40
CA TYR A 139 23.89 -29.25 -52.32
C TYR A 139 25.17 -28.70 -52.98
N LEU A 140 26.26 -28.56 -52.23
CA LEU A 140 27.53 -28.09 -52.78
C LEU A 140 28.05 -29.05 -53.87
N ILE A 141 27.94 -30.36 -53.66
CA ILE A 141 28.30 -31.37 -54.68
C ILE A 141 27.36 -31.25 -55.90
N ALA A 142 26.05 -31.12 -55.70
CA ALA A 142 25.08 -30.95 -56.79
C ALA A 142 25.41 -29.70 -57.65
N ILE A 143 25.79 -28.61 -57.01
CA ILE A 143 26.17 -27.34 -57.67
C ILE A 143 27.53 -27.46 -58.37
N GLU A 144 28.50 -28.16 -57.78
CA GLU A 144 29.80 -28.41 -58.42
C GLU A 144 29.64 -29.22 -59.71
N LEU A 145 28.77 -30.24 -59.69
CA LEU A 145 28.46 -31.05 -60.87
C LEU A 145 27.65 -30.30 -61.92
N ARG A 146 26.73 -29.42 -61.50
CA ARG A 146 25.88 -28.61 -62.38
C ARG A 146 25.76 -27.16 -61.86
N PRO A 147 26.69 -26.25 -62.24
CA PRO A 147 26.70 -24.87 -61.73
C PRO A 147 25.42 -24.06 -62.01
N ASN A 148 24.71 -24.38 -63.10
CA ASN A 148 23.45 -23.73 -63.49
C ASN A 148 22.20 -24.33 -62.81
N PHE A 149 22.35 -25.14 -61.75
CA PHE A 149 21.24 -25.76 -61.04
C PHE A 149 20.57 -24.76 -60.06
N ALA A 150 19.70 -23.90 -60.59
CA ALA A 150 19.11 -22.79 -59.83
C ALA A 150 18.33 -23.23 -58.57
N ASP A 151 17.61 -24.36 -58.63
CA ASP A 151 16.87 -24.90 -57.48
C ASP A 151 17.81 -25.38 -56.35
N ALA A 152 18.98 -25.92 -56.69
CA ALA A 152 19.98 -26.31 -55.69
C ALA A 152 20.57 -25.08 -54.98
N TRP A 153 20.82 -23.98 -55.71
CA TRP A 153 21.24 -22.71 -55.11
C TRP A 153 20.18 -22.12 -54.17
N SER A 154 18.89 -22.13 -54.59
CA SER A 154 17.77 -21.65 -53.76
C SER A 154 17.61 -22.49 -52.48
N ASN A 155 17.68 -23.82 -52.61
CA ASN A 155 17.55 -24.74 -51.47
C ASN A 155 18.77 -24.72 -50.54
N LEU A 156 19.99 -24.50 -51.07
CA LEU A 156 21.19 -24.26 -50.27
C LEU A 156 21.06 -22.98 -49.44
N ALA A 157 20.48 -21.93 -50.00
CA ALA A 157 20.20 -20.69 -49.26
C ALA A 157 19.31 -20.96 -48.03
N SER A 158 18.25 -21.76 -48.21
CA SER A 158 17.37 -22.18 -47.12
C SER A 158 18.12 -22.99 -46.04
N ALA A 159 19.03 -23.88 -46.43
CA ALA A 159 19.87 -24.65 -45.50
C ALA A 159 20.84 -23.74 -44.71
N TYR A 160 21.50 -22.78 -45.37
CA TYR A 160 22.35 -21.79 -44.69
C TYR A 160 21.57 -20.89 -43.74
N MET A 161 20.34 -20.52 -44.10
CA MET A 161 19.45 -19.77 -43.23
C MET A 161 19.12 -20.54 -41.94
N ARG A 162 18.80 -21.84 -42.03
CA ARG A 162 18.59 -22.70 -40.85
C ARG A 162 19.84 -22.84 -39.98
N LYS A 163 21.04 -22.71 -40.56
CA LYS A 163 22.33 -22.71 -39.85
C LYS A 163 22.74 -21.32 -39.30
N GLY A 164 21.97 -20.27 -39.58
CA GLY A 164 22.28 -18.89 -39.18
C GLY A 164 23.35 -18.18 -40.03
N ARG A 165 23.76 -18.77 -41.16
CA ARG A 165 24.76 -18.20 -42.09
C ARG A 165 24.07 -17.28 -43.11
N LEU A 166 23.62 -16.12 -42.64
CA LEU A 166 22.74 -15.22 -43.40
C LEU A 166 23.40 -14.62 -44.66
N SER A 167 24.70 -14.32 -44.59
CA SER A 167 25.45 -13.74 -45.72
C SER A 167 25.58 -14.72 -46.87
N GLU A 168 25.96 -15.96 -46.56
CA GLU A 168 26.08 -17.05 -47.54
C GLU A 168 24.70 -17.43 -48.10
N ALA A 169 23.65 -17.43 -47.28
CA ALA A 169 22.28 -17.64 -47.74
C ALA A 169 21.87 -16.57 -48.76
N ALA A 170 22.16 -15.29 -48.50
CA ALA A 170 21.80 -14.21 -49.42
C ALA A 170 22.57 -14.30 -50.75
N GLN A 171 23.85 -14.68 -50.71
CA GLN A 171 24.64 -14.94 -51.91
C GLN A 171 24.04 -16.09 -52.74
N CYS A 172 23.66 -17.19 -52.09
CA CYS A 172 23.02 -18.32 -52.76
C CYS A 172 21.68 -17.94 -53.41
N CYS A 173 20.83 -17.15 -52.74
CA CYS A 173 19.60 -16.63 -53.32
C CYS A 173 19.87 -15.74 -54.55
N ARG A 174 20.84 -14.82 -54.47
CA ARG A 174 21.22 -13.96 -55.62
C ARG A 174 21.72 -14.78 -56.79
N GLN A 175 22.50 -15.84 -56.53
CA GLN A 175 22.98 -16.74 -57.56
C GLN A 175 21.85 -17.55 -58.19
N ALA A 176 20.91 -18.06 -57.39
CA ALA A 176 19.70 -18.72 -57.88
C ALA A 176 18.88 -17.79 -58.80
N LEU A 177 18.71 -16.52 -58.41
CA LEU A 177 17.98 -15.52 -59.18
C LEU A 177 18.73 -15.02 -60.42
N ALA A 178 20.07 -15.01 -60.41
CA ALA A 178 20.87 -14.72 -61.59
C ALA A 178 20.73 -15.82 -62.66
N LEU A 179 20.58 -17.07 -62.22
CA LEU A 179 20.35 -18.23 -63.11
C LEU A 179 18.89 -18.33 -63.58
N ASN A 180 17.94 -18.07 -62.68
CA ASN A 180 16.51 -18.07 -62.99
C ASN A 180 15.77 -16.95 -62.21
N PRO A 181 15.49 -15.80 -62.86
CA PRO A 181 14.80 -14.68 -62.23
C PRO A 181 13.34 -14.97 -61.83
N LEU A 182 12.75 -16.07 -62.30
CA LEU A 182 11.34 -16.44 -62.06
C LEU A 182 11.13 -17.31 -60.80
N LEU A 183 12.19 -17.61 -60.04
CA LEU A 183 12.09 -18.41 -58.80
C LEU A 183 11.44 -17.60 -57.66
N VAL A 184 10.13 -17.80 -57.48
CA VAL A 184 9.31 -17.12 -56.45
C VAL A 184 9.84 -17.36 -55.04
N ASP A 185 10.20 -18.60 -54.70
CA ASP A 185 10.74 -18.95 -53.39
C ASP A 185 12.09 -18.26 -53.12
N ALA A 186 12.93 -18.08 -54.15
CA ALA A 186 14.23 -17.41 -54.01
C ALA A 186 14.06 -15.91 -53.75
N HIS A 187 13.10 -15.24 -54.41
CA HIS A 187 12.73 -13.85 -54.10
C HIS A 187 12.19 -13.71 -52.67
N SER A 188 11.28 -14.60 -52.24
CA SER A 188 10.75 -14.56 -50.88
C SER A 188 11.82 -14.85 -49.82
N ASN A 189 12.70 -15.82 -50.05
CA ASN A 189 13.80 -16.14 -49.14
C ASN A 189 14.83 -15.00 -49.08
N LEU A 190 15.15 -14.38 -50.21
CA LEU A 190 16.00 -13.19 -50.24
C LEU A 190 15.36 -12.04 -49.44
N GLY A 191 14.05 -11.83 -49.59
CA GLY A 191 13.32 -10.82 -48.83
C GLY A 191 13.38 -11.06 -47.32
N ASN A 192 13.21 -12.31 -46.86
CA ASN A 192 13.35 -12.68 -45.45
C ASN A 192 14.76 -12.39 -44.92
N LEU A 193 15.79 -12.66 -45.73
CA LEU A 193 17.19 -12.39 -45.37
C LEU A 193 17.48 -10.89 -45.30
N MET A 194 16.99 -10.10 -46.27
CA MET A 194 17.12 -8.63 -46.25
C MET A 194 16.42 -8.03 -45.03
N LYS A 195 15.22 -8.54 -44.69
CA LYS A 195 14.49 -8.16 -43.48
C LYS A 195 15.31 -8.45 -42.22
N ALA A 196 15.87 -9.65 -42.11
CA ALA A 196 16.72 -10.04 -40.98
C ALA A 196 18.00 -9.18 -40.85
N GLN A 197 18.47 -8.61 -41.96
CA GLN A 197 19.61 -7.67 -42.01
C GLN A 197 19.21 -6.20 -41.76
N GLY A 198 17.92 -5.90 -41.55
CA GLY A 198 17.41 -4.54 -41.36
C GLY A 198 17.21 -3.75 -42.67
N LEU A 199 17.42 -4.37 -43.84
CA LEU A 199 17.26 -3.77 -45.16
C LEU A 199 15.79 -3.86 -45.60
N VAL A 200 14.92 -3.13 -44.92
CA VAL A 200 13.45 -3.21 -45.06
C VAL A 200 12.98 -2.90 -46.49
N GLN A 201 13.59 -1.92 -47.17
CA GLN A 201 13.20 -1.55 -48.55
C GLN A 201 13.59 -2.62 -49.57
N GLU A 202 14.73 -3.28 -49.37
CA GLU A 202 15.16 -4.39 -50.22
C GLU A 202 14.26 -5.61 -49.98
N ALA A 203 13.89 -5.89 -48.72
CA ALA A 203 12.94 -6.93 -48.38
C ALA A 203 11.57 -6.71 -49.05
N TYR A 204 11.05 -5.48 -48.97
CA TYR A 204 9.82 -5.07 -49.62
C TYR A 204 9.85 -5.31 -51.13
N SER A 205 10.94 -4.90 -51.79
CA SER A 205 11.14 -5.07 -53.24
C SER A 205 11.17 -6.55 -53.63
N CYS A 206 11.85 -7.40 -52.84
CA CYS A 206 11.91 -8.84 -53.07
C CYS A 206 10.52 -9.51 -52.94
N TYR A 207 9.72 -9.14 -51.93
CA TYR A 207 8.37 -9.68 -51.79
C TYR A 207 7.43 -9.22 -52.91
N LEU A 208 7.57 -7.97 -53.37
CA LEU A 208 6.81 -7.48 -54.52
C LEU A 208 7.16 -8.22 -55.80
N GLU A 209 8.44 -8.52 -56.06
CA GLU A 209 8.84 -9.32 -57.21
C GLU A 209 8.30 -10.75 -57.12
N ALA A 210 8.32 -11.38 -55.94
CA ALA A 210 7.68 -12.68 -55.73
C ALA A 210 6.18 -12.64 -56.08
N LEU A 211 5.47 -11.58 -55.67
CA LEU A 211 4.05 -11.39 -55.96
C LEU A 211 3.77 -10.98 -57.42
N ARG A 212 4.69 -10.27 -58.08
CA ARG A 212 4.60 -9.94 -59.51
C ARG A 212 4.68 -11.20 -60.36
N ILE A 213 5.54 -12.15 -59.98
CA ILE A 213 5.70 -13.44 -60.66
C ILE A 213 4.53 -14.37 -60.33
N GLN A 214 4.16 -14.50 -59.05
CA GLN A 214 3.06 -15.34 -58.60
C GLN A 214 2.17 -14.62 -57.57
N PRO A 215 1.08 -13.96 -58.03
CA PRO A 215 0.15 -13.24 -57.14
C PRO A 215 -0.54 -14.14 -56.10
N THR A 216 -0.60 -15.45 -56.33
CA THR A 216 -1.21 -16.44 -55.43
C THR A 216 -0.28 -16.96 -54.34
N PHE A 217 0.97 -16.47 -54.27
CA PHE A 217 1.96 -16.92 -53.31
C PHE A 217 1.71 -16.34 -51.90
N ALA A 218 0.89 -17.06 -51.11
CA ALA A 218 0.42 -16.63 -49.79
C ALA A 218 1.54 -16.26 -48.79
N ILE A 219 2.72 -16.89 -48.92
CA ILE A 219 3.87 -16.63 -48.03
C ILE A 219 4.39 -15.20 -48.23
N ALA A 220 4.53 -14.71 -49.47
CA ALA A 220 4.98 -13.35 -49.72
C ALA A 220 3.97 -12.30 -49.23
N TRP A 221 2.65 -12.56 -49.35
CA TRP A 221 1.61 -11.70 -48.75
C TRP A 221 1.76 -11.61 -47.22
N SER A 222 1.98 -12.74 -46.55
CA SER A 222 2.19 -12.81 -45.10
C SER A 222 3.48 -12.08 -44.67
N ASN A 223 4.58 -12.25 -45.41
CA ASN A 223 5.84 -11.59 -45.10
C ASN A 223 5.77 -10.07 -45.33
N LEU A 224 5.09 -9.65 -46.39
CA LEU A 224 4.81 -8.25 -46.68
C LEU A 224 3.96 -7.62 -45.58
N ALA A 225 2.91 -8.31 -45.12
CA ALA A 225 2.08 -7.88 -44.00
C ALA A 225 2.91 -7.70 -42.71
N GLY A 226 3.88 -8.59 -42.47
CA GLY A 226 4.81 -8.48 -41.35
C GLY A 226 5.67 -7.22 -41.37
N LEU A 227 6.09 -6.74 -42.55
CA LEU A 227 6.81 -5.46 -42.66
C LEU A 227 5.92 -4.28 -42.25
N PHE A 228 4.65 -4.29 -42.66
CA PHE A 228 3.70 -3.24 -42.29
C PHE A 228 3.37 -3.25 -40.80
N MET A 229 3.23 -4.44 -40.20
CA MET A 229 3.05 -4.61 -38.76
C MET A 229 4.21 -3.98 -37.96
N GLU A 230 5.46 -4.23 -38.36
CA GLU A 230 6.65 -3.65 -37.72
C GLU A 230 6.74 -2.13 -37.90
N SER A 231 6.26 -1.60 -39.04
CA SER A 231 6.20 -0.15 -39.28
C SER A 231 5.04 0.57 -38.57
N GLY A 232 4.12 -0.17 -37.93
CA GLY A 232 2.93 0.36 -37.27
C GLY A 232 1.72 0.63 -38.17
N ASP A 233 1.80 0.34 -39.48
CA ASP A 233 0.67 0.44 -40.40
C ASP A 233 -0.23 -0.80 -40.30
N LEU A 234 -1.02 -0.83 -39.22
CA LEU A 234 -1.89 -1.95 -38.88
C LEU A 234 -2.98 -2.22 -39.95
N ASN A 235 -3.41 -1.19 -40.68
CA ASN A 235 -4.44 -1.33 -41.71
C ASN A 235 -3.94 -2.09 -42.94
N ARG A 236 -2.72 -1.77 -43.42
CA ARG A 236 -2.11 -2.53 -44.53
C ARG A 236 -1.71 -3.94 -44.10
N ALA A 237 -1.18 -4.09 -42.89
CA ALA A 237 -0.90 -5.41 -42.32
C ALA A 237 -2.16 -6.28 -42.29
N LEU A 238 -3.29 -5.74 -41.83
CA LEU A 238 -4.58 -6.42 -41.81
C LEU A 238 -5.02 -6.88 -43.21
N GLN A 239 -4.93 -6.00 -44.20
CA GLN A 239 -5.34 -6.31 -45.58
C GLN A 239 -4.48 -7.45 -46.17
N TYR A 240 -3.17 -7.40 -46.00
CA TYR A 240 -2.27 -8.38 -46.59
C TYR A 240 -2.30 -9.74 -45.87
N TYR A 241 -2.44 -9.76 -44.54
CA TYR A 241 -2.68 -11.03 -43.84
C TYR A 241 -4.03 -11.66 -44.22
N LYS A 242 -5.08 -10.86 -44.47
CA LYS A 242 -6.37 -11.37 -44.99
C LYS A 242 -6.22 -12.04 -46.35
N GLU A 243 -5.47 -11.44 -47.27
CA GLU A 243 -5.20 -12.07 -48.57
C GLU A 243 -4.34 -13.34 -48.40
N ALA A 244 -3.35 -13.35 -47.51
CA ALA A 244 -2.55 -14.55 -47.23
C ALA A 244 -3.40 -15.74 -46.75
N VAL A 245 -4.29 -15.53 -45.78
CA VAL A 245 -5.17 -16.61 -45.26
C VAL A 245 -6.29 -17.00 -46.23
N LYS A 246 -6.71 -16.08 -47.11
CA LYS A 246 -7.67 -16.37 -48.18
C LYS A 246 -7.05 -17.27 -49.27
N LEU A 247 -5.80 -16.99 -49.65
CA LEU A 247 -5.05 -17.78 -50.62
C LEU A 247 -4.62 -19.13 -50.05
N LYS A 248 -4.32 -19.20 -48.74
CA LYS A 248 -3.97 -20.44 -48.04
C LYS A 248 -4.75 -20.56 -46.71
N PRO A 249 -5.96 -21.14 -46.72
CA PRO A 249 -6.78 -21.30 -45.51
C PRO A 249 -6.19 -22.20 -44.41
N THR A 250 -5.13 -22.96 -44.69
CA THR A 250 -4.40 -23.81 -43.74
C THR A 250 -3.04 -23.21 -43.35
N PHE A 251 -2.95 -21.88 -43.25
CA PHE A 251 -1.71 -21.16 -42.91
C PHE A 251 -1.70 -20.67 -41.45
N PRO A 252 -1.19 -21.47 -40.48
CA PRO A 252 -1.30 -21.16 -39.06
C PRO A 252 -0.56 -19.87 -38.66
N ASP A 253 0.62 -19.61 -39.22
CA ASP A 253 1.43 -18.43 -38.88
C ASP A 253 0.78 -17.13 -39.37
N ALA A 254 0.10 -17.17 -40.53
CA ALA A 254 -0.66 -16.02 -41.02
C ALA A 254 -1.88 -15.73 -40.12
N TYR A 255 -2.59 -16.77 -39.62
CA TYR A 255 -3.66 -16.57 -38.66
C TYR A 255 -3.17 -16.05 -37.31
N LEU A 256 -2.04 -16.54 -36.81
CA LEU A 256 -1.46 -16.05 -35.55
C LEU A 256 -1.12 -14.56 -35.65
N ASN A 257 -0.43 -14.15 -36.73
CA ASN A 257 -0.06 -12.76 -36.94
C ASN A 257 -1.28 -11.86 -37.24
N LEU A 258 -2.26 -12.37 -38.00
CA LEU A 258 -3.54 -11.68 -38.20
C LEU A 258 -4.27 -11.43 -36.87
N GLY A 259 -4.25 -12.41 -35.95
CA GLY A 259 -4.78 -12.25 -34.61
C GLY A 259 -4.07 -11.14 -33.82
N ASN A 260 -2.73 -11.06 -33.91
CA ASN A 260 -1.96 -9.99 -33.27
C ASN A 260 -2.31 -8.60 -33.83
N VAL A 261 -2.56 -8.49 -35.15
CA VAL A 261 -3.01 -7.24 -35.78
C VAL A 261 -4.40 -6.84 -35.26
N TYR A 262 -5.36 -7.77 -35.21
CA TYR A 262 -6.68 -7.50 -34.65
C TYR A 262 -6.62 -7.09 -33.18
N LYS A 263 -5.76 -7.73 -32.38
CA LYS A 263 -5.52 -7.34 -30.99
C LYS A 263 -5.01 -5.89 -30.90
N ALA A 264 -4.01 -5.52 -31.71
CA ALA A 264 -3.47 -4.16 -31.75
C ALA A 264 -4.48 -3.11 -32.23
N LEU A 265 -5.45 -3.49 -33.06
CA LEU A 265 -6.56 -2.65 -33.52
C LEU A 265 -7.72 -2.54 -32.52
N GLY A 266 -7.65 -3.21 -31.36
CA GLY A 266 -8.75 -3.22 -30.38
C GLY A 266 -9.94 -4.09 -30.79
N MET A 267 -9.71 -5.10 -31.64
CA MET A 267 -10.73 -6.04 -32.15
C MET A 267 -10.51 -7.46 -31.58
N PRO A 268 -10.79 -7.71 -30.29
CA PRO A 268 -10.38 -8.94 -29.61
C PRO A 268 -11.20 -10.17 -30.02
N GLN A 269 -12.44 -10.01 -30.51
CA GLN A 269 -13.26 -11.15 -30.93
C GLN A 269 -12.71 -11.79 -32.22
N GLU A 270 -12.29 -10.95 -33.16
CA GLU A 270 -11.65 -11.34 -34.40
C GLU A 270 -10.27 -11.95 -34.14
N ALA A 271 -9.52 -11.39 -33.17
CA ALA A 271 -8.26 -11.96 -32.72
C ALA A 271 -8.44 -13.40 -32.19
N ILE A 272 -9.43 -13.63 -31.32
CA ILE A 272 -9.77 -14.96 -30.79
C ILE A 272 -10.07 -15.95 -31.92
N LEU A 273 -10.89 -15.57 -32.90
CA LEU A 273 -11.21 -16.43 -34.05
C LEU A 273 -9.97 -16.79 -34.85
N CYS A 274 -9.05 -15.85 -35.05
CA CYS A 274 -7.80 -16.09 -35.75
C CYS A 274 -6.89 -17.04 -34.95
N TYR A 275 -6.71 -16.82 -33.66
CA TYR A 275 -5.92 -17.72 -32.81
C TYR A 275 -6.54 -19.13 -32.71
N GLN A 276 -7.87 -19.25 -32.64
CA GLN A 276 -8.56 -20.54 -32.67
C GLN A 276 -8.29 -21.30 -33.98
N ARG A 277 -8.33 -20.62 -35.13
CA ARG A 277 -7.96 -21.22 -36.43
C ARG A 277 -6.48 -21.62 -36.48
N ALA A 278 -5.59 -20.81 -35.91
CA ALA A 278 -4.17 -21.14 -35.81
C ALA A 278 -3.95 -22.43 -34.98
N VAL A 279 -4.59 -22.52 -33.81
CA VAL A 279 -4.56 -23.70 -32.92
C VAL A 279 -5.15 -24.93 -33.60
N GLN A 280 -6.28 -24.81 -34.30
CA GLN A 280 -6.91 -25.93 -35.02
C GLN A 280 -6.00 -26.50 -36.12
N THR A 281 -5.25 -25.64 -36.79
CA THR A 281 -4.36 -26.04 -37.89
C THR A 281 -3.04 -26.60 -37.37
N ARG A 282 -2.44 -25.93 -36.38
CA ARG A 282 -1.20 -26.34 -35.72
C ARG A 282 -1.19 -25.85 -34.26
N PRO A 283 -1.49 -26.73 -33.28
CA PRO A 283 -1.38 -26.38 -31.86
C PRO A 283 0.06 -26.00 -31.50
N THR A 284 0.26 -24.82 -30.94
CA THR A 284 1.56 -24.34 -30.46
C THR A 284 1.39 -23.59 -29.16
N ALA A 285 2.43 -23.59 -28.31
CA ALA A 285 2.40 -22.87 -27.04
C ALA A 285 2.11 -21.37 -27.22
N ILE A 286 2.71 -20.74 -28.24
CA ILE A 286 2.50 -19.32 -28.58
C ILE A 286 1.04 -19.04 -28.97
N ALA A 287 0.43 -19.89 -29.81
CA ALA A 287 -0.96 -19.71 -30.22
C ALA A 287 -1.93 -19.83 -29.03
N PHE A 288 -1.70 -20.81 -28.15
CA PHE A 288 -2.47 -20.96 -26.92
C PHE A 288 -2.25 -19.81 -25.94
N GLY A 289 -1.00 -19.34 -25.77
CA GLY A 289 -0.66 -18.21 -24.90
C GLY A 289 -1.31 -16.90 -25.35
N ASN A 290 -1.29 -16.58 -26.65
CA ASN A 290 -1.93 -15.38 -27.20
C ASN A 290 -3.45 -15.46 -27.09
N LEU A 291 -4.04 -16.63 -27.32
CA LEU A 291 -5.46 -16.88 -27.10
C LEU A 291 -5.85 -16.67 -25.63
N ALA A 292 -5.08 -17.24 -24.71
CA ALA A 292 -5.28 -17.10 -23.26
C ALA A 292 -5.18 -15.65 -22.80
N SER A 293 -4.16 -14.91 -23.26
CA SER A 293 -3.97 -13.48 -22.96
C SER A 293 -5.16 -12.64 -23.43
N THR A 294 -5.71 -12.94 -24.62
CA THR A 294 -6.88 -12.21 -25.14
C THR A 294 -8.14 -12.52 -24.34
N TYR A 295 -8.30 -13.74 -23.84
CA TYR A 295 -9.39 -14.08 -22.91
C TYR A 295 -9.24 -13.39 -21.55
N TYR A 296 -8.02 -13.33 -21.03
CA TYR A 296 -7.70 -12.68 -19.75
C TYR A 296 -8.04 -11.18 -19.78
N GLU A 297 -7.64 -10.46 -20.83
CA GLU A 297 -7.94 -9.03 -21.02
C GLU A 297 -9.45 -8.74 -21.13
N ARG A 298 -10.26 -9.73 -21.49
CA ARG A 298 -11.73 -9.64 -21.55
C ARG A 298 -12.43 -10.04 -20.25
N GLY A 299 -11.68 -10.38 -19.19
CA GLY A 299 -12.22 -10.87 -17.93
C GLY A 299 -12.77 -12.30 -18.00
N GLN A 300 -12.47 -13.07 -19.06
CA GLN A 300 -12.86 -14.47 -19.18
C GLN A 300 -11.78 -15.38 -18.55
N SER A 301 -11.61 -15.25 -17.23
CA SER A 301 -10.49 -15.85 -16.49
C SER A 301 -10.43 -17.38 -16.59
N ASP A 302 -11.57 -18.07 -16.61
CA ASP A 302 -11.61 -19.54 -16.75
C ASP A 302 -11.03 -20.02 -18.08
N MET A 303 -11.37 -19.33 -19.17
CA MET A 303 -10.83 -19.64 -20.51
C MET A 303 -9.35 -19.31 -20.59
N ALA A 304 -8.92 -18.20 -19.97
CA ALA A 304 -7.50 -17.85 -19.89
C ALA A 304 -6.70 -18.93 -19.16
N ILE A 305 -7.17 -19.39 -17.99
CA ILE A 305 -6.53 -20.44 -17.20
C ILE A 305 -6.44 -21.75 -18.00
N LEU A 306 -7.53 -22.15 -18.68
CA LEU A 306 -7.55 -23.34 -19.52
C LEU A 306 -6.48 -23.28 -20.62
N TYR A 307 -6.45 -22.18 -21.39
CA TYR A 307 -5.55 -22.07 -22.53
C TYR A 307 -4.09 -21.83 -22.11
N TYR A 308 -3.81 -21.16 -20.99
CA TYR A 308 -2.44 -21.10 -20.46
C TYR A 308 -1.94 -22.47 -20.02
N LYS A 309 -2.79 -23.31 -19.39
CA LYS A 309 -2.43 -24.70 -19.09
C LYS A 309 -2.15 -25.51 -20.36
N GLN A 310 -2.92 -25.29 -21.42
CA GLN A 310 -2.64 -25.90 -22.73
C GLN A 310 -1.31 -25.41 -23.32
N ALA A 311 -1.01 -24.11 -23.22
CA ALA A 311 0.26 -23.57 -23.66
C ALA A 311 1.45 -24.24 -22.96
N ILE A 312 1.37 -24.41 -21.64
CA ILE A 312 2.38 -25.10 -20.80
C ILE A 312 2.48 -26.59 -21.16
N SER A 313 1.37 -27.25 -21.50
CA SER A 313 1.41 -28.66 -21.96
C SER A 313 2.10 -28.83 -23.31
N CYS A 314 2.04 -27.82 -24.18
CA CYS A 314 2.77 -27.81 -25.45
C CYS A 314 4.25 -27.51 -25.28
N ASP A 315 4.60 -26.57 -24.39
CA ASP A 315 5.97 -26.22 -24.04
C ASP A 315 6.08 -25.95 -22.53
N SER A 316 6.68 -26.89 -21.81
CA SER A 316 6.88 -26.81 -20.36
C SER A 316 7.91 -25.77 -19.94
N ARG A 317 8.61 -25.13 -20.90
CA ARG A 317 9.59 -24.06 -20.65
C ARG A 317 9.04 -22.68 -21.01
N PHE A 318 7.75 -22.55 -21.32
CA PHE A 318 7.14 -21.28 -21.71
C PHE A 318 6.90 -20.36 -20.49
N LEU A 319 7.89 -19.50 -20.21
CA LEU A 319 7.94 -18.61 -19.05
C LEU A 319 6.73 -17.68 -18.92
N GLU A 320 6.35 -17.03 -20.01
CA GLU A 320 5.27 -16.05 -20.05
C GLU A 320 3.92 -16.70 -19.70
N ALA A 321 3.71 -17.96 -20.08
CA ALA A 321 2.50 -18.69 -19.72
C ALA A 321 2.41 -18.97 -18.22
N TYR A 322 3.52 -19.31 -17.55
CA TYR A 322 3.52 -19.46 -16.09
C TYR A 322 3.24 -18.15 -15.37
N ASN A 323 3.92 -17.06 -15.75
CA ASN A 323 3.67 -15.75 -15.14
C ASN A 323 2.22 -15.27 -15.34
N ASN A 324 1.70 -15.38 -16.56
CA ASN A 324 0.36 -14.90 -16.87
C ASN A 324 -0.75 -15.82 -16.34
N LEU A 325 -0.51 -17.14 -16.25
CA LEU A 325 -1.39 -18.06 -15.52
C LEU A 325 -1.45 -17.69 -14.03
N GLY A 326 -0.32 -17.33 -13.43
CA GLY A 326 -0.25 -16.83 -12.06
C GLY A 326 -1.13 -15.59 -11.86
N ASN A 327 -1.07 -14.61 -12.78
CA ASN A 327 -1.93 -13.42 -12.74
C ASN A 327 -3.41 -13.80 -12.80
N ALA A 328 -3.80 -14.64 -13.76
CA ALA A 328 -5.18 -15.09 -13.92
C ALA A 328 -5.71 -15.87 -12.70
N LEU A 329 -4.87 -16.71 -12.09
CA LEU A 329 -5.21 -17.45 -10.87
C LEU A 329 -5.35 -16.53 -9.65
N LYS A 330 -4.51 -15.51 -9.53
CA LYS A 330 -4.60 -14.50 -8.47
C LYS A 330 -5.94 -13.76 -8.54
N ASP A 331 -6.35 -13.31 -9.72
CA ASP A 331 -7.57 -12.53 -9.91
C ASP A 331 -8.85 -13.32 -9.58
N VAL A 332 -8.84 -14.64 -9.74
CA VAL A 332 -9.96 -15.53 -9.33
C VAL A 332 -9.83 -16.01 -7.87
N GLY A 333 -8.86 -15.51 -7.11
CA GLY A 333 -8.65 -15.84 -5.69
C GLY A 333 -7.91 -17.15 -5.41
N ARG A 334 -7.37 -17.83 -6.43
CA ARG A 334 -6.59 -19.08 -6.29
C ARG A 334 -5.11 -18.80 -6.04
N VAL A 335 -4.83 -18.10 -4.95
CA VAL A 335 -3.50 -17.51 -4.67
C VAL A 335 -2.39 -18.56 -4.52
N ASP A 336 -2.66 -19.70 -3.89
CA ASP A 336 -1.66 -20.76 -3.72
C ASP A 336 -1.17 -21.33 -5.05
N GLU A 337 -2.08 -21.53 -6.01
CA GLU A 337 -1.72 -21.98 -7.35
C GLU A 337 -0.99 -20.89 -8.14
N ALA A 338 -1.33 -19.62 -7.91
CA ALA A 338 -0.59 -18.49 -8.50
C ALA A 338 0.87 -18.47 -8.04
N ILE A 339 1.12 -18.66 -6.73
CA ILE A 339 2.47 -18.76 -6.17
C ILE A 339 3.25 -19.92 -6.79
N GLN A 340 2.62 -21.09 -6.95
CA GLN A 340 3.26 -22.22 -7.63
C GLN A 340 3.66 -21.87 -9.06
N CYS A 341 2.80 -21.16 -9.81
CA CYS A 341 3.10 -20.72 -11.16
C CYS A 341 4.28 -19.72 -11.20
N TYR A 342 4.31 -18.72 -10.31
CA TYR A 342 5.43 -17.78 -10.23
C TYR A 342 6.74 -18.48 -9.82
N ASN A 343 6.69 -19.40 -8.85
CA ASN A 343 7.86 -20.19 -8.46
C ASN A 343 8.38 -21.06 -9.61
N GLN A 344 7.49 -21.64 -10.41
CA GLN A 344 7.89 -22.42 -11.58
C GLN A 344 8.50 -21.51 -12.66
N CYS A 345 7.96 -20.30 -12.87
CA CYS A 345 8.58 -19.29 -13.72
C CYS A 345 10.00 -18.93 -13.23
N LEU A 346 10.20 -18.77 -11.92
CA LEU A 346 11.50 -18.46 -11.33
C LEU A 346 12.47 -19.65 -11.31
N ALA A 347 11.96 -20.89 -11.26
CA ALA A 347 12.78 -22.09 -11.41
C ALA A 347 13.39 -22.18 -12.82
N LEU A 348 12.63 -21.75 -13.84
CA LEU A 348 13.08 -21.69 -15.23
C LEU A 348 13.98 -20.45 -15.49
N GLN A 349 13.63 -19.30 -14.92
CA GLN A 349 14.43 -18.07 -14.99
C GLN A 349 14.44 -17.34 -13.63
N PRO A 350 15.49 -17.52 -12.80
CA PRO A 350 15.56 -16.88 -11.48
C PRO A 350 15.55 -15.35 -11.51
N SER A 351 15.91 -14.75 -12.64
CA SER A 351 15.97 -13.30 -12.86
C SER A 351 14.70 -12.71 -13.50
N HIS A 352 13.56 -13.41 -13.48
CA HIS A 352 12.34 -12.93 -14.12
C HIS A 352 11.63 -11.82 -13.28
N PRO A 353 11.64 -10.54 -13.71
CA PRO A 353 11.28 -9.42 -12.85
C PRO A 353 9.78 -9.35 -12.51
N GLN A 354 8.89 -9.69 -13.45
CA GLN A 354 7.44 -9.65 -13.21
C GLN A 354 7.01 -10.69 -12.17
N ALA A 355 7.61 -11.89 -12.21
CA ALA A 355 7.30 -12.96 -11.26
C ALA A 355 7.79 -12.60 -9.85
N LEU A 356 8.99 -12.02 -9.73
CA LEU A 356 9.48 -11.49 -8.45
C LEU A 356 8.58 -10.38 -7.90
N THR A 357 8.17 -9.42 -8.75
CA THR A 357 7.28 -8.32 -8.34
C THR A 357 5.92 -8.85 -7.88
N ASN A 358 5.35 -9.81 -8.60
CA ASN A 358 4.05 -10.40 -8.29
C ASN A 358 4.07 -11.17 -6.96
N LEU A 359 5.12 -11.95 -6.69
CA LEU A 359 5.32 -12.56 -5.38
C LEU A 359 5.47 -11.50 -4.29
N GLY A 360 6.26 -10.46 -4.54
CA GLY A 360 6.39 -9.32 -3.62
C GLY A 360 5.04 -8.69 -3.27
N ASN A 361 4.17 -8.48 -4.26
CA ASN A 361 2.82 -7.94 -4.07
C ASN A 361 1.93 -8.87 -3.23
N ILE A 362 1.98 -10.19 -3.46
CA ILE A 362 1.21 -11.16 -2.65
C ILE A 362 1.67 -11.14 -1.20
N TYR A 363 2.99 -11.18 -0.96
CA TYR A 363 3.51 -11.11 0.41
C TYR A 363 3.23 -9.76 1.08
N MET A 364 3.15 -8.68 0.30
CA MET A 364 2.72 -7.37 0.80
C MET A 364 1.25 -7.39 1.23
N GLU A 365 0.35 -7.98 0.43
CA GLU A 365 -1.07 -8.15 0.76
C GLU A 365 -1.27 -9.03 2.01
N TRP A 366 -0.43 -10.04 2.20
CA TRP A 366 -0.41 -10.87 3.42
C TRP A 366 0.31 -10.23 4.61
N ASN A 367 0.76 -8.98 4.47
CA ASN A 367 1.51 -8.24 5.50
C ASN A 367 2.81 -8.94 5.94
N MET A 368 3.39 -9.80 5.09
CA MET A 368 4.69 -10.44 5.28
C MET A 368 5.81 -9.54 4.75
N LEU A 369 5.99 -8.38 5.40
CA LEU A 369 6.85 -7.29 4.93
C LEU A 369 8.31 -7.70 4.63
N PRO A 370 8.99 -8.55 5.44
CA PRO A 370 10.37 -8.96 5.14
C PRO A 370 10.49 -9.78 3.85
N ALA A 371 9.51 -10.66 3.59
CA ALA A 371 9.46 -11.44 2.36
C ALA A 371 9.14 -10.52 1.16
N ALA A 372 8.14 -9.63 1.28
CA ALA A 372 7.82 -8.67 0.24
C ALA A 372 9.03 -7.82 -0.15
N ALA A 373 9.75 -7.28 0.84
CA ALA A 373 10.94 -6.47 0.63
C ALA A 373 12.08 -7.25 -0.06
N SER A 374 12.28 -8.54 0.25
CA SER A 374 13.31 -9.34 -0.40
C SER A 374 13.02 -9.55 -1.89
N TYR A 375 11.76 -9.81 -2.25
CA TYR A 375 11.33 -9.93 -3.65
C TYR A 375 11.42 -8.62 -4.44
N TYR A 376 11.03 -7.49 -3.85
CA TYR A 376 11.20 -6.19 -4.52
C TYR A 376 12.68 -5.85 -4.72
N LYS A 377 13.54 -6.09 -3.72
CA LYS A 377 15.00 -5.92 -3.88
C LYS A 377 15.57 -6.83 -4.96
N ALA A 378 15.18 -8.10 -4.97
CA ALA A 378 15.57 -9.04 -6.02
C ALA A 378 15.09 -8.60 -7.42
N THR A 379 13.91 -7.98 -7.52
CA THR A 379 13.47 -7.39 -8.79
C THR A 379 14.41 -6.27 -9.23
N LEU A 380 14.76 -5.36 -8.32
CA LEU A 380 15.62 -4.21 -8.63
C LEU A 380 17.08 -4.58 -8.95
N THR A 381 17.55 -5.78 -8.59
CA THR A 381 18.89 -6.24 -9.01
C THR A 381 18.92 -6.79 -10.44
N VAL A 382 17.77 -7.19 -10.99
CA VAL A 382 17.69 -7.83 -12.32
C VAL A 382 17.06 -6.93 -13.39
N THR A 383 16.41 -5.83 -13.00
CA THR A 383 15.83 -4.87 -13.94
C THR A 383 16.03 -3.43 -13.48
N THR A 384 16.06 -2.51 -14.46
CA THR A 384 16.15 -1.06 -14.23
C THR A 384 14.95 -0.36 -14.86
N GLY A 385 14.54 0.79 -14.32
CA GLY A 385 13.45 1.58 -14.89
C GLY A 385 12.03 1.19 -14.45
N LEU A 386 11.87 0.26 -13.49
CA LEU A 386 10.57 -0.02 -12.85
C LEU A 386 10.41 0.82 -11.57
N SER A 387 9.41 1.70 -11.54
CA SER A 387 9.11 2.53 -10.37
C SER A 387 8.28 1.79 -9.30
N ALA A 388 7.45 0.82 -9.69
CA ALA A 388 6.54 0.13 -8.77
C ALA A 388 7.25 -0.59 -7.59
N PRO A 389 8.35 -1.35 -7.80
CA PRO A 389 9.09 -1.96 -6.69
C PRO A 389 9.67 -0.93 -5.71
N PHE A 390 10.18 0.20 -6.21
CA PHE A 390 10.64 1.29 -5.34
C PHE A 390 9.50 1.90 -4.53
N ASN A 391 8.33 2.14 -5.15
CA ASN A 391 7.17 2.66 -4.43
C ASN A 391 6.72 1.71 -3.31
N ASN A 392 6.65 0.40 -3.58
CA ASN A 392 6.24 -0.59 -2.58
C ASN A 392 7.30 -0.75 -1.47
N LEU A 393 8.60 -0.73 -1.80
CA LEU A 393 9.66 -0.69 -0.79
C LEU A 393 9.59 0.58 0.06
N ALA A 394 9.30 1.73 -0.53
CA ALA A 394 9.15 2.99 0.20
C ALA A 394 8.02 2.91 1.24
N VAL A 395 6.89 2.27 0.88
CA VAL A 395 5.79 2.01 1.81
C VAL A 395 6.24 1.11 2.97
N ILE A 396 6.98 0.02 2.69
CA ILE A 396 7.51 -0.87 3.73
C ILE A 396 8.48 -0.12 4.66
N TYR A 397 9.42 0.64 4.11
CA TYR A 397 10.39 1.41 4.90
C TYR A 397 9.71 2.47 5.76
N LYS A 398 8.71 3.15 5.20
CA LYS A 398 7.88 4.10 5.95
C LYS A 398 7.16 3.42 7.12
N GLN A 399 6.55 2.25 6.89
CA GLN A 399 5.89 1.47 7.96
C GLN A 399 6.87 1.00 9.05
N GLN A 400 8.14 0.76 8.69
CA GLN A 400 9.22 0.42 9.62
C GLN A 400 9.81 1.65 10.34
N GLY A 401 9.37 2.86 10.02
CA GLY A 401 9.94 4.11 10.55
C GLY A 401 11.28 4.50 9.92
N ASN A 402 11.74 3.79 8.88
CA ASN A 402 12.95 4.11 8.14
C ASN A 402 12.66 5.13 7.03
N TYR A 403 12.40 6.37 7.44
CA TYR A 403 11.97 7.44 6.52
C TYR A 403 13.05 7.84 5.51
N ALA A 404 14.33 7.70 5.83
CA ALA A 404 15.43 8.03 4.93
C ALA A 404 15.45 7.10 3.71
N ASP A 405 15.35 5.78 3.94
CA ASP A 405 15.29 4.80 2.87
C ASP A 405 13.99 4.93 2.06
N ALA A 406 12.88 5.27 2.72
CA ALA A 406 11.62 5.56 2.03
C ALA A 406 11.75 6.75 1.07
N ILE A 407 12.35 7.86 1.52
CA ILE A 407 12.60 9.04 0.67
C ILE A 407 13.55 8.69 -0.47
N SER A 408 14.59 7.89 -0.22
CA SER A 408 15.52 7.43 -1.26
C SER A 408 14.79 6.63 -2.35
N CYS A 409 13.89 5.72 -1.96
CA CYS A 409 13.05 4.98 -2.90
C CYS A 409 12.14 5.90 -3.71
N TYR A 410 11.49 6.89 -3.09
CA TYR A 410 10.67 7.86 -3.83
C TYR A 410 11.50 8.77 -4.76
N ASN A 411 12.75 9.07 -4.42
CA ASN A 411 13.65 9.77 -5.33
C ASN A 411 13.92 8.94 -6.60
N GLU A 412 14.10 7.63 -6.47
CA GLU A 412 14.24 6.73 -7.62
C GLU A 412 12.95 6.64 -8.44
N VAL A 413 11.77 6.59 -7.80
CA VAL A 413 10.47 6.67 -8.50
C VAL A 413 10.43 7.93 -9.37
N LEU A 414 10.80 9.08 -8.82
CA LEU A 414 10.76 10.37 -9.51
C LEU A 414 11.90 10.58 -10.50
N ARG A 415 13.00 9.82 -10.39
CA ARG A 415 14.07 9.78 -11.39
C ARG A 415 13.64 8.98 -12.62
N ILE A 416 12.91 7.88 -12.40
CA ILE A 416 12.37 7.02 -13.46
C ILE A 416 11.19 7.71 -14.15
N ASP A 417 10.25 8.26 -13.38
CA ASP A 417 9.09 8.99 -13.87
C ASP A 417 8.96 10.34 -13.14
N PRO A 418 9.50 11.44 -13.72
CA PRO A 418 9.38 12.78 -13.17
C PRO A 418 7.95 13.32 -13.06
N LEU A 419 7.00 12.71 -13.78
CA LEU A 419 5.58 13.07 -13.82
C LEU A 419 4.72 12.17 -12.89
N ALA A 420 5.33 11.31 -12.07
CA ALA A 420 4.63 10.48 -11.09
C ALA A 420 4.06 11.33 -9.93
N ALA A 421 2.86 11.89 -10.13
CA ALA A 421 2.16 12.71 -9.12
C ALA A 421 1.93 11.95 -7.81
N ASP A 422 1.57 10.66 -7.88
CA ASP A 422 1.40 9.79 -6.70
C ASP A 422 2.71 9.64 -5.91
N GLY A 423 3.86 9.52 -6.61
CA GLY A 423 5.18 9.48 -6.00
C GLY A 423 5.54 10.77 -5.25
N LEU A 424 5.17 11.93 -5.80
CA LEU A 424 5.33 13.24 -5.13
C LEU A 424 4.47 13.34 -3.88
N VAL A 425 3.19 12.96 -3.95
CA VAL A 425 2.29 12.96 -2.79
C VAL A 425 2.83 12.04 -1.69
N ASN A 426 3.28 10.84 -2.05
CA ASN A 426 3.80 9.88 -1.09
C ASN A 426 5.11 10.35 -0.44
N ARG A 427 6.03 10.95 -1.19
CA ARG A 427 7.24 11.56 -0.63
C ARG A 427 6.93 12.77 0.24
N GLY A 428 5.99 13.61 -0.19
CA GLY A 428 5.50 14.74 0.59
C GLY A 428 4.89 14.31 1.93
N ASN A 429 4.12 13.22 1.94
CA ASN A 429 3.59 12.63 3.17
C ASN A 429 4.72 12.19 4.12
N THR A 430 5.75 11.55 3.58
CA THR A 430 6.93 11.16 4.37
C THR A 430 7.70 12.37 4.90
N TYR A 431 7.89 13.43 4.10
CA TYR A 431 8.52 14.67 4.55
C TYR A 431 7.73 15.32 5.69
N LYS A 432 6.40 15.35 5.57
CA LYS A 432 5.53 15.91 6.60
C LYS A 432 5.64 15.14 7.91
N GLU A 433 5.68 13.80 7.87
CA GLU A 433 5.83 12.94 9.06
C GLU A 433 7.14 13.20 9.82
N ILE A 434 8.24 13.46 9.11
CA ILE A 434 9.53 13.81 9.73
C ILE A 434 9.69 15.31 10.06
N GLY A 435 8.61 16.10 9.93
CA GLY A 435 8.60 17.54 10.25
C GLY A 435 9.20 18.45 9.18
N ARG A 436 9.59 17.93 8.01
CA ARG A 436 10.06 18.70 6.84
C ARG A 436 8.88 19.26 6.04
N VAL A 437 8.04 20.07 6.69
CA VAL A 437 6.76 20.55 6.13
C VAL A 437 6.96 21.39 4.87
N SER A 438 8.03 22.18 4.79
CA SER A 438 8.33 22.99 3.60
C SER A 438 8.58 22.15 2.35
N ASP A 439 9.33 21.05 2.48
CA ASP A 439 9.57 20.11 1.37
C ASP A 439 8.27 19.39 0.98
N ALA A 440 7.43 19.03 1.96
CA ALA A 440 6.12 18.44 1.71
C ALA A 440 5.22 19.37 0.88
N ILE A 441 5.16 20.66 1.24
CA ILE A 441 4.41 21.68 0.49
C ILE A 441 4.88 21.76 -0.96
N GLN A 442 6.19 21.77 -1.21
CA GLN A 442 6.75 21.81 -2.57
C GLN A 442 6.34 20.58 -3.39
N ASP A 443 6.41 19.39 -2.81
CA ASP A 443 6.02 18.15 -3.47
C ASP A 443 4.52 18.12 -3.79
N TYR A 444 3.66 18.55 -2.87
CA TYR A 444 2.22 18.64 -3.14
C TYR A 444 1.89 19.66 -4.23
N ILE A 445 2.52 20.84 -4.23
CA ILE A 445 2.34 21.85 -5.28
C ILE A 445 2.76 21.28 -6.65
N ARG A 446 3.89 20.56 -6.71
CA ARG A 446 4.33 19.89 -7.95
C ARG A 446 3.33 18.81 -8.39
N ALA A 447 2.82 18.00 -7.46
CA ALA A 447 1.81 16.99 -7.76
C ALA A 447 0.53 17.60 -8.34
N ILE A 448 0.05 18.70 -7.75
CA ILE A 448 -1.11 19.46 -8.24
C ILE A 448 -0.82 20.09 -9.61
N THR A 449 0.40 20.57 -9.85
CA THR A 449 0.79 21.14 -11.15
C THR A 449 0.74 20.09 -12.25
N ILE A 450 1.18 18.87 -11.96
CA ILE A 450 1.13 17.74 -12.91
C ILE A 450 -0.31 17.22 -13.08
N ARG A 451 -1.05 17.08 -11.99
CA ARG A 451 -2.43 16.55 -11.96
C ARG A 451 -3.34 17.44 -11.11
N PRO A 452 -3.92 18.51 -11.69
CA PRO A 452 -4.73 19.49 -10.94
C PRO A 452 -5.99 18.92 -10.29
N THR A 453 -6.51 17.82 -10.83
CA THR A 453 -7.74 17.15 -10.38
C THR A 453 -7.53 16.19 -9.20
N MET A 454 -6.31 16.09 -8.65
CA MET A 454 -5.97 15.18 -7.56
C MET A 454 -6.39 15.74 -6.19
N ALA A 455 -7.60 15.39 -5.74
CA ALA A 455 -8.18 15.87 -4.49
C ALA A 455 -7.28 15.60 -3.27
N GLU A 456 -6.63 14.43 -3.21
CA GLU A 456 -5.71 14.04 -2.13
C GLU A 456 -4.52 14.99 -2.00
N ALA A 457 -3.96 15.45 -3.13
CA ALA A 457 -2.84 16.38 -3.12
C ALA A 457 -3.26 17.75 -2.56
N HIS A 458 -4.48 18.22 -2.88
CA HIS A 458 -5.04 19.45 -2.30
C HIS A 458 -5.30 19.31 -0.80
N ALA A 459 -5.86 18.19 -0.34
CA ALA A 459 -6.10 17.94 1.08
C ALA A 459 -4.80 17.83 1.89
N ASN A 460 -3.78 17.14 1.34
CA ASN A 460 -2.47 17.03 1.99
C ASN A 460 -1.72 18.36 2.02
N LEU A 461 -1.81 19.16 0.94
CA LEU A 461 -1.31 20.54 0.92
C LEU A 461 -2.01 21.41 1.95
N ALA A 462 -3.34 21.32 2.07
CA ALA A 462 -4.10 22.04 3.07
C ALA A 462 -3.65 21.70 4.49
N SER A 463 -3.44 20.42 4.78
CA SER A 463 -2.92 20.00 6.08
C SER A 463 -1.51 20.51 6.34
N ALA A 464 -0.63 20.54 5.34
CA ALA A 464 0.72 21.10 5.50
C ALA A 464 0.71 22.63 5.71
N TYR A 465 -0.18 23.35 5.04
CA TYR A 465 -0.40 24.77 5.30
C TYR A 465 -0.91 25.03 6.73
N LYS A 466 -1.84 24.21 7.22
CA LYS A 466 -2.31 24.28 8.60
C LYS A 466 -1.16 24.11 9.58
N ASP A 467 -0.32 23.09 9.39
CA ASP A 467 0.84 22.80 10.25
C ASP A 467 1.90 23.93 10.21
N SER A 468 1.94 24.69 9.10
CA SER A 468 2.83 25.87 8.93
C SER A 468 2.22 27.19 9.42
N GLY A 469 1.00 27.18 9.97
CA GLY A 469 0.29 28.39 10.42
C GLY A 469 -0.37 29.21 9.29
N LEU A 470 -0.32 28.74 8.04
CA LEU A 470 -0.93 29.38 6.86
C LEU A 470 -2.41 28.98 6.73
N VAL A 471 -3.20 29.32 7.75
CA VAL A 471 -4.55 28.76 7.93
C VAL A 471 -5.53 29.14 6.81
N ASP A 472 -5.50 30.37 6.31
CA ASP A 472 -6.39 30.77 5.21
C ASP A 472 -6.07 30.02 3.90
N ALA A 473 -4.78 29.75 3.64
CA ALA A 473 -4.36 28.91 2.51
C ALA A 473 -4.82 27.46 2.70
N ALA A 474 -4.78 26.94 3.93
CA ALA A 474 -5.31 25.62 4.27
C ALA A 474 -6.82 25.52 3.96
N ILE A 475 -7.62 26.50 4.41
CA ILE A 475 -9.07 26.55 4.15
C ILE A 475 -9.34 26.54 2.64
N LYS A 476 -8.61 27.35 1.86
CA LYS A 476 -8.77 27.40 0.40
C LYS A 476 -8.46 26.05 -0.25
N SER A 477 -7.36 25.40 0.14
CA SER A 477 -6.97 24.10 -0.40
C SER A 477 -7.94 22.97 0.00
N TYR A 478 -8.46 22.96 1.23
CA TYR A 478 -9.50 21.99 1.63
C TYR A 478 -10.79 22.19 0.82
N LYS A 479 -11.24 23.43 0.64
CA LYS A 479 -12.41 23.72 -0.21
C LYS A 479 -12.18 23.25 -1.65
N GLN A 480 -10.97 23.44 -2.19
CA GLN A 480 -10.63 22.93 -3.53
C GLN A 480 -10.65 21.39 -3.60
N ALA A 481 -10.16 20.70 -2.58
CA ALA A 481 -10.24 19.23 -2.49
C ALA A 481 -11.70 18.75 -2.52
N LEU A 482 -12.59 19.42 -1.77
CA LEU A 482 -14.02 19.09 -1.71
C LEU A 482 -14.79 19.44 -2.99
N ILE A 483 -14.37 20.47 -3.75
CA ILE A 483 -14.90 20.74 -5.09
C ILE A 483 -14.57 19.59 -6.05
N LEU A 484 -13.34 19.05 -5.97
CA LEU A 484 -12.90 17.94 -6.82
C LEU A 484 -13.50 16.60 -6.40
N ARG A 485 -13.69 16.39 -5.10
CA ARG A 485 -14.31 15.20 -4.51
C ARG A 485 -15.20 15.60 -3.33
N PRO A 486 -16.53 15.73 -3.54
CA PRO A 486 -17.45 16.11 -2.46
C PRO A 486 -17.53 15.07 -1.32
N ASP A 487 -17.52 13.77 -1.64
CA ASP A 487 -17.45 12.70 -0.65
C ASP A 487 -15.99 12.43 -0.25
N PHE A 488 -15.43 13.30 0.58
CA PHE A 488 -14.06 13.18 1.08
C PHE A 488 -13.99 13.43 2.60
N PRO A 489 -14.30 12.41 3.42
CA PRO A 489 -14.38 12.50 4.88
C PRO A 489 -13.21 13.21 5.57
N GLU A 490 -11.97 12.89 5.18
CA GLU A 490 -10.77 13.49 5.77
C GLU A 490 -10.69 14.99 5.50
N ALA A 491 -11.03 15.43 4.30
CA ALA A 491 -11.02 16.84 3.94
C ALA A 491 -12.16 17.59 4.64
N THR A 492 -13.37 17.02 4.72
CA THR A 492 -14.52 17.62 5.41
C THR A 492 -14.24 17.81 6.90
N CYS A 493 -13.79 16.77 7.59
CA CYS A 493 -13.49 16.80 9.02
C CYS A 493 -12.36 17.77 9.36
N ASN A 494 -11.29 17.81 8.54
CA ASN A 494 -10.18 18.73 8.75
C ASN A 494 -10.54 20.18 8.40
N LEU A 495 -11.40 20.40 7.39
CA LEU A 495 -11.92 21.73 7.10
C LEU A 495 -12.74 22.27 8.28
N LEU A 496 -13.69 21.49 8.81
CA LEU A 496 -14.49 21.86 9.98
C LEU A 496 -13.59 22.27 11.16
N HIS A 497 -12.60 21.43 11.48
CA HIS A 497 -11.66 21.72 12.56
C HIS A 497 -10.88 23.03 12.30
N THR A 498 -10.44 23.24 11.05
CA THR A 498 -9.70 24.45 10.68
C THR A 498 -10.56 25.70 10.80
N LEU A 499 -11.84 25.63 10.40
CA LEU A 499 -12.81 26.72 10.55
C LEU A 499 -13.10 27.03 12.02
N GLN A 500 -13.26 25.99 12.86
CA GLN A 500 -13.42 26.13 14.31
C GLN A 500 -12.23 26.86 14.94
N CYS A 501 -11.00 26.55 14.54
CA CYS A 501 -9.78 27.20 15.04
C CYS A 501 -9.69 28.70 14.70
N VAL A 502 -10.35 29.17 13.63
CA VAL A 502 -10.34 30.59 13.24
C VAL A 502 -11.67 31.29 13.54
N CYS A 503 -12.56 30.67 14.31
CA CYS A 503 -13.90 31.20 14.60
C CYS A 503 -14.71 31.55 13.34
N SER A 504 -14.56 30.76 12.28
CA SER A 504 -15.42 30.85 11.10
C SER A 504 -16.66 30.01 11.34
N TRP A 505 -17.74 30.66 11.78
CA TRP A 505 -18.97 29.97 12.23
C TRP A 505 -20.09 29.91 11.19
N GLU A 506 -19.83 30.36 9.96
CA GLU A 506 -20.75 30.18 8.82
C GLU A 506 -21.06 28.68 8.63
N ASP A 507 -22.36 28.34 8.53
CA ASP A 507 -22.87 26.98 8.34
C ASP A 507 -22.39 25.93 9.37
N ARG A 508 -21.90 26.37 10.54
CA ARG A 508 -21.28 25.52 11.57
C ARG A 508 -22.14 24.31 11.91
N ASP A 509 -23.43 24.51 12.18
CA ASP A 509 -24.32 23.44 12.63
C ASP A 509 -24.59 22.40 11.53
N ILE A 510 -24.66 22.84 10.27
CA ILE A 510 -24.77 21.96 9.10
C ILE A 510 -23.51 21.10 8.99
N MET A 511 -22.32 21.72 9.10
CA MET A 511 -21.06 21.00 9.02
C MET A 511 -20.85 20.01 10.17
N PHE A 512 -21.23 20.35 11.40
CA PHE A 512 -21.19 19.41 12.53
C PHE A 512 -22.14 18.23 12.32
N THR A 513 -23.34 18.48 11.81
CA THR A 513 -24.31 17.41 11.47
C THR A 513 -23.74 16.47 10.40
N GLU A 514 -23.12 17.03 9.36
CA GLU A 514 -22.47 16.26 8.30
C GLU A 514 -21.31 15.41 8.84
N VAL A 515 -20.41 16.01 9.63
CA VAL A 515 -19.28 15.33 10.24
C VAL A 515 -19.73 14.23 11.21
N GLU A 516 -20.77 14.47 12.01
CA GLU A 516 -21.35 13.43 12.85
C GLU A 516 -21.87 12.25 12.00
N GLY A 517 -22.57 12.53 10.89
CA GLY A 517 -23.01 11.50 9.95
C GLY A 517 -21.85 10.70 9.36
N ILE A 518 -20.75 11.37 8.98
CA ILE A 518 -19.52 10.73 8.50
C ILE A 518 -18.93 9.80 9.58
N ILE A 519 -18.77 10.29 10.81
CA ILE A 519 -18.21 9.51 11.93
C ILE A 519 -19.05 8.26 12.16
N ARG A 520 -20.38 8.40 12.27
CA ARG A 520 -21.29 7.27 12.51
C ARG A 520 -21.20 6.22 11.39
N ARG A 521 -21.13 6.64 10.12
CA ARG A 521 -20.92 5.72 8.99
C ARG A 521 -19.58 4.99 9.10
N GLN A 522 -18.48 5.70 9.36
CA GLN A 522 -17.14 5.11 9.49
C GLN A 522 -17.05 4.11 10.64
N ILE A 523 -17.62 4.45 11.80
CA ILE A 523 -17.68 3.54 12.96
C ILE A 523 -18.43 2.25 12.61
N ASN A 524 -19.59 2.36 11.93
CA ASN A 524 -20.40 1.22 11.51
C ASN A 524 -19.68 0.34 10.47
N MET A 525 -18.92 0.95 9.57
CA MET A 525 -18.09 0.23 8.58
C MET A 525 -16.78 -0.32 9.16
N SER A 526 -16.53 -0.12 10.47
CA SER A 526 -15.27 -0.48 11.13
C SER A 526 -14.02 0.15 10.50
N VAL A 527 -14.18 1.34 9.94
CA VAL A 527 -13.10 2.20 9.46
C VAL A 527 -12.67 3.14 10.59
N LEU A 528 -11.38 3.50 10.63
CA LEU A 528 -10.88 4.50 11.56
C LEU A 528 -11.57 5.86 11.28
N PRO A 529 -12.24 6.49 12.28
CA PRO A 529 -12.90 7.76 12.05
C PRO A 529 -11.93 8.86 11.62
N SER A 530 -12.35 9.74 10.70
CA SER A 530 -11.53 10.87 10.26
C SER A 530 -11.40 11.98 11.32
N VAL A 531 -12.26 11.97 12.35
CA VAL A 531 -12.14 12.85 13.52
C VAL A 531 -11.33 12.16 14.60
N GLN A 532 -10.24 12.80 15.01
CA GLN A 532 -9.39 12.33 16.10
C GLN A 532 -10.07 12.53 17.47
N PRO A 533 -9.79 11.66 18.46
CA PRO A 533 -10.33 11.81 19.82
C PRO A 533 -10.03 13.17 20.45
N PHE A 534 -8.87 13.77 20.14
CA PHE A 534 -8.54 15.12 20.62
C PHE A 534 -9.47 16.21 20.10
N HIS A 535 -9.89 16.13 18.84
CA HIS A 535 -10.84 17.10 18.29
C HIS A 535 -12.24 16.90 18.89
N ALA A 536 -12.66 15.65 19.07
CA ALA A 536 -13.95 15.28 19.65
C ALA A 536 -14.19 15.90 21.04
N ILE A 537 -13.13 16.14 21.81
CA ILE A 537 -13.21 16.82 23.11
C ILE A 537 -13.88 18.19 23.01
N ALA A 538 -13.53 18.98 21.99
CA ALA A 538 -14.02 20.35 21.81
C ALA A 538 -15.29 20.43 20.93
N TYR A 539 -15.78 19.30 20.43
CA TYR A 539 -16.94 19.26 19.55
C TYR A 539 -18.25 19.13 20.34
N PRO A 540 -19.34 19.75 19.90
CA PRO A 540 -20.66 19.62 20.53
C PRO A 540 -21.32 18.29 20.12
N ILE A 541 -20.62 17.17 20.35
CA ILE A 541 -21.12 15.83 20.05
C ILE A 541 -21.43 15.07 21.33
N ASP A 542 -22.29 14.07 21.17
CA ASP A 542 -22.67 13.12 22.22
C ASP A 542 -21.43 12.44 22.87
N PRO A 543 -21.36 12.35 24.22
CA PRO A 543 -20.23 11.74 24.91
C PRO A 543 -20.00 10.26 24.58
N MET A 544 -21.06 9.49 24.26
CA MET A 544 -20.91 8.10 23.84
C MET A 544 -20.29 8.01 22.45
N LEU A 545 -20.65 8.92 21.53
CA LEU A 545 -19.97 9.02 20.24
C LEU A 545 -18.48 9.34 20.40
N ALA A 546 -18.11 10.24 21.32
CA ALA A 546 -16.71 10.52 21.62
C ALA A 546 -15.96 9.28 22.17
N LEU A 547 -16.60 8.48 23.03
CA LEU A 547 -16.05 7.20 23.49
C LEU A 547 -15.87 6.20 22.34
N ASP A 548 -16.83 6.11 21.42
CA ASP A 548 -16.72 5.19 20.28
C ASP A 548 -15.61 5.59 19.29
N ILE A 549 -15.37 6.90 19.11
CA ILE A 549 -14.20 7.39 18.38
C ILE A 549 -12.92 6.88 19.07
N SER A 550 -12.78 7.12 20.38
CA SER A 550 -11.62 6.63 21.16
C SER A 550 -11.44 5.11 21.06
N ARG A 551 -12.52 4.32 21.13
CA ARG A 551 -12.46 2.85 20.99
C ARG A 551 -11.93 2.40 19.63
N LYS A 552 -12.33 3.06 18.53
CA LYS A 552 -11.81 2.73 17.19
C LYS A 552 -10.32 3.05 17.08
N TYR A 553 -9.88 4.16 17.65
CA TYR A 553 -8.45 4.49 17.71
C TYR A 553 -7.66 3.50 18.57
N ALA A 554 -8.21 3.09 19.72
CA ALA A 554 -7.58 2.08 20.57
C ALA A 554 -7.43 0.73 19.85
N ALA A 555 -8.49 0.26 19.17
CA ALA A 555 -8.46 -0.97 18.38
C ALA A 555 -7.44 -0.89 17.24
N HIS A 556 -7.31 0.27 16.59
CA HIS A 556 -6.28 0.49 15.58
C HIS A 556 -4.86 0.40 16.16
N CYS A 557 -4.61 0.94 17.35
CA CYS A 557 -3.33 0.75 18.06
C CYS A 557 -3.05 -0.72 18.37
N SER A 558 -4.07 -1.53 18.72
CA SER A 558 -3.91 -2.99 18.88
C SER A 558 -3.54 -3.70 17.57
N ILE A 559 -4.09 -3.25 16.42
CA ILE A 559 -3.69 -3.76 15.10
C ILE A 559 -2.24 -3.38 14.79
N ILE A 560 -1.79 -2.18 15.16
CA ILE A 560 -0.38 -1.80 14.98
C ILE A 560 0.52 -2.67 15.89
N ALA A 561 0.15 -2.83 17.16
CA ALA A 561 0.88 -3.64 18.12
C ALA A 561 1.07 -5.09 17.67
N SER A 562 0.04 -5.71 17.09
CA SER A 562 0.13 -7.11 16.61
C SER A 562 1.12 -7.30 15.47
N ARG A 563 1.44 -6.25 14.69
CA ARG A 563 2.43 -6.30 13.60
C ARG A 563 3.85 -6.54 14.09
N PHE A 564 4.16 -6.19 15.35
CA PHE A 564 5.46 -6.46 15.94
C PHE A 564 5.65 -7.95 16.32
N ALA A 565 4.57 -8.74 16.33
CA ALA A 565 4.58 -10.18 16.59
C ALA A 565 5.34 -10.59 17.87
N LEU A 566 5.23 -9.78 18.92
CA LEU A 566 5.85 -10.09 20.21
C LEU A 566 5.05 -11.17 20.97
N PRO A 567 5.71 -12.11 21.67
CA PRO A 567 5.02 -12.97 22.62
C PRO A 567 4.47 -12.14 23.80
N PRO A 568 3.45 -12.64 24.53
CA PRO A 568 2.98 -11.99 25.75
C PRO A 568 4.14 -11.76 26.74
N PHE A 569 4.18 -10.58 27.34
CA PHE A 569 5.22 -10.23 28.30
C PHE A 569 5.07 -10.99 29.62
N SER A 570 6.21 -11.32 30.24
CA SER A 570 6.25 -11.85 31.60
C SER A 570 6.26 -10.66 32.57
N HIS A 571 5.14 -10.44 33.24
CA HIS A 571 5.00 -9.37 34.22
C HIS A 571 5.67 -9.72 35.55
N PRO A 572 6.09 -8.71 36.34
CA PRO A 572 6.59 -8.92 37.70
C PRO A 572 5.60 -9.72 38.56
N ALA A 573 6.11 -10.53 39.48
CA ALA A 573 5.24 -11.26 40.41
C ALA A 573 4.39 -10.26 41.22
N PRO A 574 3.08 -10.53 41.40
CA PRO A 574 2.16 -9.60 42.03
C PRO A 574 2.29 -9.68 43.56
N ILE A 575 3.45 -9.27 44.09
CA ILE A 575 3.80 -9.33 45.51
C ILE A 575 3.59 -7.95 46.15
N PRO A 576 3.04 -7.87 47.37
CA PRO A 576 2.98 -6.62 48.13
C PRO A 576 4.38 -6.01 48.33
N ILE A 577 4.45 -4.67 48.42
CA ILE A 577 5.70 -3.88 48.56
C ILE A 577 6.52 -4.31 49.77
N ARG A 578 5.88 -4.90 50.80
CA ARG A 578 6.52 -5.49 51.96
C ARG A 578 6.21 -6.98 52.02
N HIS A 579 7.25 -7.83 52.06
CA HIS A 579 7.11 -9.27 52.24
C HIS A 579 8.20 -9.80 53.19
N ASP A 580 7.99 -11.00 53.74
CA ASP A 580 9.01 -11.76 54.46
C ASP A 580 10.25 -11.95 53.55
N GLY A 581 11.25 -11.09 53.73
CA GLY A 581 12.44 -10.99 52.86
C GLY A 581 12.97 -9.57 52.64
N GLY A 582 12.18 -8.52 52.91
CA GLY A 582 12.62 -7.11 52.82
C GLY A 582 11.56 -6.14 52.26
N LEU A 583 11.94 -4.88 52.09
CA LEU A 583 11.11 -3.84 51.45
C LEU A 583 11.48 -3.75 49.95
N GLN A 584 10.51 -3.95 49.05
CA GLN A 584 10.66 -3.72 47.61
C GLN A 584 9.79 -2.54 47.18
N ARG A 585 10.35 -1.57 46.47
CA ARG A 585 9.63 -0.37 46.02
C ARG A 585 8.71 -0.69 44.83
N LEU A 586 7.58 0.00 44.75
CA LEU A 586 6.70 -0.04 43.59
C LEU A 586 7.31 0.75 42.44
N ARG A 587 7.56 0.12 41.29
CA ARG A 587 8.09 0.78 40.09
C ARG A 587 6.96 1.36 39.26
N VAL A 588 6.99 2.67 39.10
CA VAL A 588 6.02 3.44 38.31
C VAL A 588 6.73 4.06 37.12
N GLY A 589 6.27 3.72 35.92
CA GLY A 589 6.78 4.26 34.66
C GLY A 589 5.85 5.32 34.09
N TYR A 590 6.36 6.50 33.77
CA TYR A 590 5.64 7.58 33.10
C TYR A 590 6.10 7.69 31.65
N VAL A 591 5.19 7.51 30.70
CA VAL A 591 5.50 7.62 29.26
C VAL A 591 4.91 8.91 28.71
N SER A 592 5.76 9.75 28.12
CA SER A 592 5.32 11.02 27.55
C SER A 592 6.17 11.50 26.37
N SER A 593 5.52 12.06 25.35
CA SER A 593 6.15 12.92 24.35
C SER A 593 6.39 14.36 24.82
N ASP A 594 5.97 14.71 26.03
CA ASP A 594 5.80 16.10 26.45
C ASP A 594 6.78 16.51 27.55
N PHE A 595 7.85 15.72 27.75
CA PHE A 595 8.99 16.08 28.60
C PHE A 595 9.88 17.13 27.90
N GLY A 596 9.53 18.41 28.09
CA GLY A 596 10.11 19.56 27.39
C GLY A 596 9.30 20.82 27.66
N ASN A 597 9.41 21.84 26.80
CA ASN A 597 8.60 23.06 26.91
C ASN A 597 7.16 22.83 26.43
N HIS A 598 6.40 22.09 27.24
CA HIS A 598 5.01 21.72 26.98
C HIS A 598 4.17 21.89 28.26
N PRO A 599 2.86 22.22 28.16
CA PRO A 599 1.97 22.38 29.33
C PRO A 599 2.06 21.26 30.37
N LEU A 600 2.21 20.00 29.94
CA LEU A 600 2.37 18.86 30.86
C LEU A 600 3.59 19.06 31.79
N SER A 601 4.76 19.38 31.24
CA SER A 601 5.98 19.60 32.01
C SER A 601 5.91 20.86 32.88
N HIS A 602 5.20 21.91 32.43
CA HIS A 602 4.97 23.11 33.24
C HIS A 602 4.19 22.81 34.52
N LEU A 603 3.31 21.80 34.47
CA LEU A 603 2.40 21.44 35.55
C LEU A 603 2.93 20.29 36.41
N MET A 604 3.59 19.30 35.81
CA MET A 604 4.03 18.08 36.48
C MET A 604 5.51 18.06 36.82
N GLY A 605 6.28 19.09 36.48
CA GLY A 605 7.75 19.09 36.54
C GLY A 605 8.35 18.45 37.80
N SER A 606 7.89 18.86 38.99
CA SER A 606 8.38 18.30 40.26
C SER A 606 7.72 16.99 40.71
N VAL A 607 6.60 16.57 40.13
CA VAL A 607 5.86 15.36 40.56
C VAL A 607 6.76 14.14 40.57
N PHE A 608 7.59 13.98 39.54
CA PHE A 608 8.45 12.83 39.35
C PHE A 608 9.53 12.70 40.44
N GLY A 609 10.07 13.83 40.92
CA GLY A 609 11.06 13.85 42.00
C GLY A 609 10.48 13.90 43.42
N MET A 610 9.18 14.19 43.56
CA MET A 610 8.48 14.31 44.85
C MET A 610 7.95 12.98 45.39
N HIS A 611 7.99 11.91 44.61
CA HIS A 611 7.61 10.58 45.09
C HIS A 611 8.48 10.13 46.28
N ASN A 612 7.87 9.43 47.23
CA ASN A 612 8.56 8.87 48.37
C ASN A 612 9.48 7.73 47.91
N LYS A 613 10.79 8.01 47.89
CA LYS A 613 11.83 7.07 47.47
C LYS A 613 11.95 5.82 48.35
N GLU A 614 11.34 5.79 49.54
CA GLU A 614 11.29 4.56 50.35
C GLU A 614 10.29 3.54 49.79
N ASN A 615 9.24 3.99 49.11
CA ASN A 615 8.10 3.15 48.71
C ASN A 615 7.90 3.07 47.18
N VAL A 616 8.30 4.10 46.43
CA VAL A 616 8.06 4.22 44.99
C VAL A 616 9.37 4.48 44.26
N GLU A 617 9.63 3.75 43.19
CA GLU A 617 10.75 3.91 42.25
C GLU A 617 10.20 4.44 40.91
N VAL A 618 10.71 5.58 40.44
CA VAL A 618 10.11 6.33 39.32
C VAL A 618 10.97 6.24 38.07
N PHE A 619 10.32 5.88 36.95
CA PHE A 619 10.91 5.85 35.62
C PHE A 619 10.17 6.82 34.69
N CYS A 620 10.89 7.63 33.93
CA CYS A 620 10.34 8.52 32.92
C CYS A 620 10.86 8.13 31.53
N TYR A 621 9.96 7.75 30.63
CA TYR A 621 10.27 7.37 29.24
C TYR A 621 9.88 8.49 28.29
N ALA A 622 10.89 9.19 27.75
CA ALA A 622 10.67 10.32 26.85
C ALA A 622 10.56 9.87 25.39
N LEU A 623 9.38 10.05 24.80
CA LEU A 623 9.11 9.72 23.40
C LEU A 623 9.67 10.78 22.43
N THR A 624 10.09 11.94 22.92
CA THR A 624 10.66 13.04 22.14
C THR A 624 12.11 13.34 22.54
N PRO A 625 12.93 13.76 21.57
CA PRO A 625 14.32 14.15 21.83
C PRO A 625 14.39 15.31 22.83
N ASN A 626 15.55 15.44 23.47
CA ASN A 626 15.82 16.59 24.33
C ASN A 626 15.73 17.91 23.54
N ASP A 627 14.84 18.80 23.95
CA ASP A 627 14.62 20.12 23.34
C ASP A 627 15.55 21.22 23.88
N GLY A 628 16.45 20.87 24.81
CA GLY A 628 17.42 21.78 25.42
C GLY A 628 16.82 22.74 26.46
N THR A 629 15.53 22.61 26.78
CA THR A 629 14.82 23.54 27.65
C THR A 629 15.06 23.22 29.13
N GLU A 630 14.87 24.23 29.99
CA GLU A 630 14.99 24.04 31.45
C GLU A 630 14.02 22.97 31.99
N TRP A 631 12.87 22.78 31.33
CA TRP A 631 11.85 21.81 31.71
C TRP A 631 12.37 20.38 31.55
N ARG A 632 12.96 20.07 30.40
CA ARG A 632 13.55 18.75 30.13
C ARG A 632 14.71 18.46 31.07
N GLN A 633 15.64 19.41 31.24
CA GLN A 633 16.80 19.27 32.12
C GLN A 633 16.37 19.01 33.57
N ARG A 634 15.33 19.71 34.04
CA ARG A 634 14.81 19.56 35.40
C ARG A 634 14.20 18.19 35.62
N THR A 635 13.28 17.74 34.77
CA THR A 635 12.68 16.41 34.90
C THR A 635 13.73 15.32 34.83
N GLN A 636 14.75 15.47 33.97
CA GLN A 636 15.91 14.56 33.91
C GLN A 636 16.72 14.50 35.20
N THR A 637 16.83 15.62 35.92
CA THR A 637 17.63 15.71 37.16
C THR A 637 16.83 15.23 38.38
N GLU A 638 15.53 15.50 38.42
CA GLU A 638 14.67 15.24 39.58
C GLU A 638 14.08 13.81 39.55
N ALA A 639 13.78 13.25 38.38
CA ALA A 639 13.34 11.86 38.26
C ALA A 639 14.48 10.90 38.59
N GLU A 640 14.15 9.77 39.21
CA GLU A 640 15.17 8.79 39.60
C GLU A 640 15.79 8.09 38.38
N HIS A 641 14.94 7.68 37.43
CA HIS A 641 15.38 7.17 36.14
C HIS A 641 14.71 7.96 35.02
N PHE A 642 15.50 8.59 34.15
CA PHE A 642 15.01 9.28 32.97
C PHE A 642 15.66 8.68 31.73
N ILE A 643 14.83 8.14 30.82
CA ILE A 643 15.27 7.37 29.69
C ILE A 643 14.76 8.03 28.41
N ASP A 644 15.69 8.47 27.56
CA ASP A 644 15.36 8.96 26.23
C ASP A 644 15.15 7.77 25.28
N VAL A 645 13.90 7.56 24.86
CA VAL A 645 13.50 6.48 23.96
C VAL A 645 13.03 7.00 22.60
N SER A 646 13.29 8.28 22.31
CA SER A 646 12.78 8.95 21.11
C SER A 646 13.28 8.33 19.80
N ALA A 647 14.48 7.74 19.81
CA ALA A 647 15.07 7.05 18.67
C ALA A 647 14.67 5.56 18.57
N MET A 648 13.92 5.01 19.53
CA MET A 648 13.56 3.59 19.58
C MET A 648 12.22 3.30 18.90
N SER A 649 12.09 2.11 18.30
CA SER A 649 10.81 1.58 17.81
C SER A 649 9.89 1.16 18.97
N SER A 650 8.58 1.05 18.73
CA SER A 650 7.61 0.91 19.83
C SER A 650 7.77 -0.42 20.56
N ASP A 651 8.17 -1.47 19.83
CA ASP A 651 8.46 -2.81 20.39
C ASP A 651 9.71 -2.81 21.27
N MET A 652 10.75 -2.06 20.90
CA MET A 652 11.95 -1.90 21.73
C MET A 652 11.62 -1.19 23.04
N ILE A 653 10.78 -0.15 22.98
CA ILE A 653 10.32 0.57 24.18
C ILE A 653 9.51 -0.34 25.09
N ALA A 654 8.57 -1.12 24.53
CA ALA A 654 7.78 -2.06 25.31
C ALA A 654 8.65 -3.15 25.99
N LYS A 655 9.64 -3.69 25.28
CA LYS A 655 10.62 -4.63 25.86
C LYS A 655 11.39 -3.99 27.01
N LEU A 656 11.92 -2.79 26.81
CA LEU A 656 12.65 -2.05 27.84
C LEU A 656 11.79 -1.82 29.09
N ILE A 657 10.54 -1.37 28.93
CA ILE A 657 9.59 -1.18 30.04
C ILE A 657 9.38 -2.50 30.82
N ASN A 658 9.28 -3.64 30.11
CA ASN A 658 9.13 -4.94 30.76
C ASN A 658 10.42 -5.45 31.43
N GLU A 659 11.58 -5.15 30.85
CA GLU A 659 12.91 -5.43 31.41
C GLU A 659 13.15 -4.64 32.69
N ASP A 660 12.72 -3.37 32.72
CA ASP A 660 12.72 -2.50 33.90
C ASP A 660 11.75 -2.96 35.00
N LYS A 661 10.91 -3.97 34.71
CA LYS A 661 9.92 -4.54 35.64
C LYS A 661 8.93 -3.50 36.17
N ILE A 662 8.50 -2.58 35.30
CA ILE A 662 7.47 -1.60 35.65
C ILE A 662 6.17 -2.31 36.06
N GLN A 663 5.68 -2.01 37.26
CA GLN A 663 4.41 -2.54 37.77
C GLN A 663 3.22 -1.67 37.34
N ILE A 664 3.36 -0.34 37.41
CA ILE A 664 2.33 0.60 36.98
C ILE A 664 2.88 1.49 35.87
N LEU A 665 2.28 1.42 34.68
CA LEU A 665 2.67 2.24 33.53
C LEU A 665 1.62 3.32 33.28
N VAL A 666 2.05 4.58 33.32
CA VAL A 666 1.21 5.76 33.23
C VAL A 666 1.36 6.39 31.85
N ASN A 667 0.26 6.44 31.11
CA ASN A 667 0.11 7.15 29.85
C ASN A 667 -0.19 8.64 30.13
N LEU A 668 0.81 9.49 29.86
CA LEU A 668 0.69 10.94 30.00
C LEU A 668 0.41 11.67 28.66
N ASN A 669 -0.03 10.94 27.63
CA ASN A 669 -0.35 11.53 26.33
C ASN A 669 -1.81 11.37 25.94
N GLY A 670 -2.37 10.16 26.05
CA GLY A 670 -3.63 9.78 25.40
C GLY A 670 -3.56 9.98 23.88
N TYR A 671 -4.48 10.73 23.29
CA TYR A 671 -4.54 10.95 21.83
C TYR A 671 -4.02 12.32 21.38
N THR A 672 -2.84 12.70 21.87
CA THR A 672 -2.17 13.96 21.49
C THR A 672 -1.02 13.73 20.49
N LYS A 673 -0.43 14.83 20.01
CA LYS A 673 0.70 14.77 19.07
C LYS A 673 1.90 14.09 19.72
N GLY A 674 2.48 13.10 19.05
CA GLY A 674 3.63 12.35 19.55
C GLY A 674 3.29 11.13 20.41
N ALA A 675 2.00 10.90 20.70
CA ALA A 675 1.56 9.72 21.42
C ALA A 675 1.88 8.42 20.67
N ARG A 676 2.28 7.39 21.42
CA ARG A 676 2.60 6.03 20.91
C ARG A 676 1.82 4.99 21.69
N ASN A 677 0.49 5.04 21.58
CA ASN A 677 -0.43 4.20 22.35
C ASN A 677 -0.30 2.70 22.04
N GLU A 678 0.29 2.33 20.90
CA GLU A 678 0.64 0.95 20.59
C GLU A 678 1.64 0.33 21.59
N ILE A 679 2.44 1.14 22.31
CA ILE A 679 3.29 0.68 23.41
C ILE A 679 2.42 0.06 24.51
N PHE A 680 1.35 0.76 24.90
CA PHE A 680 0.39 0.30 25.91
C PHE A 680 -0.46 -0.86 25.39
N ALA A 681 -0.78 -0.88 24.10
CA ALA A 681 -1.52 -1.99 23.50
C ALA A 681 -0.74 -3.32 23.50
N MET A 682 0.60 -3.27 23.56
CA MET A 682 1.45 -4.46 23.75
C MET A 682 1.50 -4.95 25.22
N GLN A 683 0.93 -4.20 26.16
CA GLN A 683 0.82 -4.53 27.59
C GLN A 683 2.16 -4.94 28.26
N PRO A 684 3.21 -4.10 28.22
CA PRO A 684 4.49 -4.42 28.85
C PRO A 684 4.46 -4.39 30.39
N ALA A 685 3.45 -3.74 30.99
CA ALA A 685 3.21 -3.69 32.43
C ALA A 685 1.83 -4.26 32.80
N PRO A 686 1.67 -4.84 34.00
CA PRO A 686 0.43 -5.49 34.43
C PRO A 686 -0.71 -4.52 34.78
N VAL A 687 -0.39 -3.28 35.18
CA VAL A 687 -1.37 -2.22 35.46
C VAL A 687 -1.02 -1.01 34.61
N GLN A 688 -1.97 -0.53 33.81
CA GLN A 688 -1.79 0.63 32.94
C GLN A 688 -2.82 1.72 33.25
N VAL A 689 -2.36 2.96 33.33
CA VAL A 689 -3.14 4.10 33.84
C VAL A 689 -3.09 5.24 32.83
N SER A 690 -4.23 5.84 32.51
CA SER A 690 -4.27 7.13 31.81
C SER A 690 -4.32 8.27 32.82
N TYR A 691 -3.50 9.30 32.58
CA TYR A 691 -3.51 10.49 33.41
C TYR A 691 -3.13 11.76 32.65
N MET A 692 -3.92 12.83 32.88
CA MET A 692 -3.67 14.25 32.57
C MET A 692 -3.46 14.67 31.12
N GLY A 693 -2.62 13.98 30.34
CA GLY A 693 -2.23 14.39 28.98
C GLY A 693 -3.41 14.53 28.01
N PHE A 694 -4.47 13.77 28.24
CA PHE A 694 -5.69 13.77 27.45
C PHE A 694 -6.92 13.87 28.35
N PRO A 695 -7.74 14.95 28.24
CA PRO A 695 -8.89 15.16 29.10
C PRO A 695 -10.13 14.40 28.59
N GLY A 696 -10.01 13.07 28.49
CA GLY A 696 -11.08 12.17 28.06
C GLY A 696 -10.69 10.68 28.19
N THR A 697 -11.61 9.81 27.80
CA THR A 697 -11.40 8.35 27.74
C THR A 697 -10.44 7.95 26.62
N THR A 698 -9.49 7.06 26.91
CA THR A 698 -8.67 6.41 25.87
C THR A 698 -9.50 5.41 25.05
N GLY A 699 -10.66 4.96 25.54
CA GLY A 699 -11.47 3.94 24.88
C GLY A 699 -10.78 2.58 24.78
N ALA A 700 -9.61 2.41 25.39
CA ALA A 700 -8.77 1.25 25.26
C ALA A 700 -9.11 0.20 26.31
N SER A 701 -9.25 -1.06 25.88
CA SER A 701 -9.39 -2.19 26.78
C SER A 701 -8.09 -2.56 27.50
N TYR A 702 -6.95 -2.02 27.05
CA TYR A 702 -5.63 -2.25 27.62
C TYR A 702 -5.20 -1.15 28.60
N ILE A 703 -6.05 -0.15 28.89
CA ILE A 703 -5.80 0.84 29.95
C ILE A 703 -6.81 0.59 31.07
N ASP A 704 -6.32 0.29 32.26
CA ASP A 704 -7.15 -0.19 33.38
C ASP A 704 -7.84 0.96 34.11
N TYR A 705 -7.10 2.04 34.37
CA TYR A 705 -7.56 3.14 35.22
C TYR A 705 -7.41 4.51 34.55
N LEU A 706 -8.31 5.43 34.89
CA LEU A 706 -8.20 6.86 34.59
C LEU A 706 -8.15 7.62 35.91
N VAL A 707 -7.04 8.32 36.16
CA VAL A 707 -6.92 9.21 37.34
C VAL A 707 -7.67 10.51 37.07
N THR A 708 -8.68 10.77 37.88
CA THR A 708 -9.64 11.88 37.77
C THR A 708 -10.08 12.33 39.17
N ASP A 709 -11.11 13.17 39.28
CA ASP A 709 -11.79 13.49 40.54
C ASP A 709 -13.32 13.38 40.38
N GLU A 710 -14.02 13.41 41.52
CA GLU A 710 -15.48 13.21 41.59
C GLU A 710 -16.26 14.32 40.86
N PHE A 711 -15.71 15.54 40.78
CA PHE A 711 -16.39 16.64 40.11
C PHE A 711 -16.27 16.53 38.59
N VAL A 712 -15.07 16.23 38.09
CA VAL A 712 -14.77 16.13 36.67
C VAL A 712 -15.41 14.88 36.06
N SER A 713 -15.31 13.74 36.74
CA SER A 713 -15.83 12.47 36.26
C SER A 713 -16.65 11.80 37.37
N PRO A 714 -17.84 12.34 37.71
CA PRO A 714 -18.67 11.74 38.74
C PRO A 714 -19.08 10.33 38.34
N GLN A 715 -19.24 9.44 39.33
CA GLN A 715 -19.55 8.02 39.08
C GLN A 715 -20.78 7.80 38.18
N ARG A 716 -21.76 8.72 38.18
CA ARG A 716 -22.93 8.67 37.27
C ARG A 716 -22.56 8.72 35.77
N TYR A 717 -21.42 9.31 35.43
CA TYR A 717 -20.88 9.36 34.08
C TYR A 717 -19.83 8.27 33.83
N ALA A 718 -19.67 7.26 34.69
CA ALA A 718 -18.70 6.18 34.46
C ALA A 718 -18.94 5.42 33.14
N HIS A 719 -20.15 5.43 32.60
CA HIS A 719 -20.51 4.75 31.35
C HIS A 719 -19.88 5.36 30.08
N ILE A 720 -19.41 6.62 30.14
CA ILE A 720 -18.72 7.29 29.01
C ILE A 720 -17.19 7.09 29.04
N TYR A 721 -16.67 6.26 29.96
CA TYR A 721 -15.27 5.91 30.08
C TYR A 721 -15.07 4.40 29.92
N SER A 722 -13.98 3.97 29.30
CA SER A 722 -13.63 2.53 29.26
C SER A 722 -12.88 2.12 30.52
N GLU A 723 -12.07 3.03 31.05
CA GLU A 723 -11.24 2.84 32.22
C GLU A 723 -12.06 2.89 33.52
N LYS A 724 -11.48 2.35 34.59
CA LYS A 724 -12.01 2.54 35.94
C LYS A 724 -11.55 3.86 36.52
N LEU A 725 -12.54 4.67 36.90
CA LEU A 725 -12.31 5.99 37.49
C LEU A 725 -11.66 5.87 38.88
N VAL A 726 -10.56 6.59 39.05
CA VAL A 726 -9.85 6.75 40.32
C VAL A 726 -9.96 8.20 40.74
N HIS A 727 -10.77 8.47 41.77
CA HIS A 727 -11.03 9.83 42.21
C HIS A 727 -10.01 10.29 43.24
N LEU A 728 -9.20 11.28 42.89
CA LEU A 728 -8.39 12.01 43.86
C LEU A 728 -9.26 12.93 44.73
N PRO A 729 -8.85 13.24 45.98
CA PRO A 729 -9.76 13.84 46.97
C PRO A 729 -10.23 15.27 46.67
N HIS A 730 -9.41 16.08 45.96
CA HIS A 730 -9.68 17.51 45.75
C HIS A 730 -9.77 17.87 44.28
N CYS A 731 -8.69 17.66 43.55
CA CYS A 731 -8.58 17.90 42.11
C CYS A 731 -7.65 16.85 41.51
N TYR A 732 -8.02 16.31 40.36
CA TYR A 732 -7.13 15.43 39.62
C TYR A 732 -5.97 16.19 38.97
N PHE A 733 -6.16 17.48 38.71
CA PHE A 733 -5.25 18.29 37.92
C PHE A 733 -4.12 18.85 38.80
N VAL A 734 -2.93 18.26 38.69
CA VAL A 734 -1.74 18.75 39.40
C VAL A 734 -1.18 20.01 38.73
N ASN A 735 -0.46 20.82 39.50
CA ASN A 735 0.40 21.88 39.00
C ASN A 735 1.55 22.13 39.98
N ASP A 736 2.63 22.77 39.51
CA ASP A 736 3.90 22.91 40.24
C ASP A 736 4.24 24.38 40.56
N TYR A 737 3.22 25.24 40.59
CA TYR A 737 3.44 26.69 40.56
C TYR A 737 3.97 27.25 41.88
N LYS A 738 3.61 26.65 43.01
CA LYS A 738 4.14 27.04 44.32
C LYS A 738 5.65 26.81 44.43
N GLN A 739 6.16 25.80 43.73
CA GLN A 739 7.56 25.43 43.73
C GLN A 739 8.35 26.19 42.67
N LYS A 740 7.76 26.40 41.48
CA LYS A 740 8.52 26.84 40.29
C LYS A 740 8.08 28.17 39.68
N ASN A 741 6.94 28.72 40.09
CA ASN A 741 6.41 29.99 39.58
C ASN A 741 6.05 30.98 40.70
N LEU A 742 6.72 30.87 41.85
CA LEU A 742 6.54 31.79 42.97
C LEU A 742 7.06 33.20 42.66
N ASP A 743 8.07 33.30 41.79
CA ASP A 743 8.65 34.55 41.27
C ASP A 743 7.64 35.42 40.50
N VAL A 744 6.57 34.82 39.98
CA VAL A 744 5.47 35.55 39.34
C VAL A 744 4.69 36.40 40.36
N LEU A 745 4.76 36.05 41.64
CA LEU A 745 4.11 36.80 42.71
C LEU A 745 4.97 37.94 43.29
N ASP A 746 6.20 38.14 42.79
CA ASP A 746 7.10 39.19 43.27
C ASP A 746 6.48 40.60 43.10
N PRO A 747 6.22 41.35 44.18
CA PRO A 747 5.68 42.69 44.11
C PRO A 747 6.54 43.69 43.32
N ASN A 748 7.85 43.44 43.17
CA ASN A 748 8.76 44.32 42.44
C ASN A 748 8.67 44.17 40.92
N CYS A 749 8.09 43.08 40.43
CA CYS A 749 7.96 42.75 39.01
C CYS A 749 6.52 43.00 38.49
N ARG A 750 5.81 43.98 39.05
CA ARG A 750 4.42 44.29 38.66
C ARG A 750 4.35 45.02 37.33
N HIS A 751 3.68 44.41 36.37
CA HIS A 751 3.30 45.06 35.12
C HIS A 751 2.14 46.03 35.33
N LYS A 752 1.95 46.92 34.34
CA LYS A 752 0.82 47.82 34.21
C LYS A 752 -0.05 47.41 33.02
N ARG A 753 -1.32 47.81 33.02
CA ARG A 753 -2.23 47.56 31.88
C ARG A 753 -1.71 48.22 30.61
N SER A 754 -1.17 49.43 30.74
CA SER A 754 -0.49 50.15 29.64
C SER A 754 0.64 49.36 28.95
N ASP A 755 1.33 48.45 29.64
CA ASP A 755 2.40 47.62 29.04
C ASP A 755 1.86 46.66 27.95
N TYR A 756 0.57 46.34 27.99
CA TYR A 756 -0.11 45.47 27.02
C TYR A 756 -1.17 46.22 26.19
N GLY A 757 -1.15 47.55 26.21
CA GLY A 757 -2.14 48.37 25.50
C GLY A 757 -3.56 48.26 26.07
N LEU A 758 -3.68 47.90 27.35
CA LEU A 758 -4.98 47.81 28.03
C LEU A 758 -5.37 49.17 28.65
N PRO A 759 -6.67 49.52 28.63
CA PRO A 759 -7.18 50.70 29.31
C PRO A 759 -7.15 50.54 30.84
N GLU A 760 -6.68 51.57 31.54
CA GLU A 760 -6.58 51.58 33.01
C GLU A 760 -7.93 51.79 33.69
N ASP A 761 -8.91 52.38 33.00
CA ASP A 761 -10.20 52.84 33.53
C ASP A 761 -11.40 51.91 33.21
N LYS A 762 -11.19 50.86 32.40
CA LYS A 762 -12.22 49.87 32.07
C LYS A 762 -12.13 48.63 32.95
N PHE A 763 -13.27 47.96 33.12
CA PHE A 763 -13.29 46.59 33.63
C PHE A 763 -12.78 45.61 32.56
N ILE A 764 -11.82 44.76 32.89
CA ILE A 764 -11.18 43.84 31.94
C ILE A 764 -11.65 42.41 32.21
N PHE A 765 -12.55 41.92 31.36
CA PHE A 765 -12.79 40.49 31.22
C PHE A 765 -11.64 39.86 30.44
N ALA A 766 -11.24 38.63 30.77
CA ALA A 766 -10.18 37.94 30.05
C ALA A 766 -10.56 36.51 29.67
N CYS A 767 -10.09 36.06 28.52
CA CYS A 767 -10.05 34.65 28.15
C CYS A 767 -8.80 34.37 27.32
N PHE A 768 -7.83 33.67 27.92
CA PHE A 768 -6.57 33.35 27.24
C PHE A 768 -6.52 31.91 26.69
N ASN A 769 -7.68 31.31 26.50
CA ASN A 769 -7.81 30.05 25.79
C ASN A 769 -7.48 30.23 24.31
N GLN A 770 -7.04 29.15 23.65
CA GLN A 770 -6.98 29.13 22.19
C GLN A 770 -8.40 29.26 21.61
N LEU A 771 -8.50 29.92 20.46
CA LEU A 771 -9.80 30.29 19.88
C LEU A 771 -10.70 29.11 19.54
N TYR A 772 -10.14 27.92 19.27
CA TYR A 772 -10.94 26.72 18.98
C TYR A 772 -11.85 26.28 20.14
N LYS A 773 -11.57 26.70 21.38
CA LYS A 773 -12.38 26.38 22.56
C LYS A 773 -13.66 27.23 22.65
N MET A 774 -13.76 28.26 21.82
CA MET A 774 -14.90 29.17 21.76
C MET A 774 -15.86 28.77 20.65
N ASP A 775 -17.14 28.95 20.89
CA ASP A 775 -18.22 28.72 19.95
C ASP A 775 -19.20 29.90 19.94
N PRO A 776 -20.17 29.94 18.99
CA PRO A 776 -21.10 31.06 18.90
C PRO A 776 -21.90 31.29 20.18
N GLU A 777 -22.30 30.23 20.89
CA GLU A 777 -23.15 30.34 22.08
C GLU A 777 -22.45 31.12 23.19
N ILE A 778 -21.22 30.71 23.57
CA ILE A 778 -20.49 31.40 24.62
C ILE A 778 -20.05 32.81 24.19
N PHE A 779 -19.68 33.00 22.92
CA PHE A 779 -19.25 34.32 22.47
C PHE A 779 -20.42 35.32 22.42
N ASN A 780 -21.63 34.86 22.08
CA ASN A 780 -22.84 35.67 22.20
C ASN A 780 -23.10 36.07 23.66
N ALA A 781 -22.91 35.15 24.62
CA ALA A 781 -23.02 35.47 26.04
C ALA A 781 -22.01 36.54 26.47
N TRP A 782 -20.76 36.47 25.99
CA TRP A 782 -19.76 37.52 26.24
C TRP A 782 -20.14 38.86 25.61
N CYS A 783 -20.70 38.86 24.39
CA CYS A 783 -21.24 40.07 23.76
C CYS A 783 -22.37 40.67 24.60
N ASN A 784 -23.26 39.85 25.18
CA ASN A 784 -24.31 40.31 26.08
C ASN A 784 -23.76 40.92 27.37
N ILE A 785 -22.74 40.30 27.97
CA ILE A 785 -22.03 40.83 29.15
C ILE A 785 -21.42 42.21 28.83
N LEU A 786 -20.71 42.36 27.70
CA LEU A 786 -20.08 43.61 27.29
C LEU A 786 -21.10 44.74 27.04
N LYS A 787 -22.29 44.42 26.51
CA LYS A 787 -23.40 45.38 26.35
C LYS A 787 -24.00 45.82 27.69
N ARG A 788 -24.04 44.93 28.67
CA ARG A 788 -24.56 45.20 30.02
C ARG A 788 -23.54 45.92 30.91
N VAL A 789 -22.25 45.84 30.58
CA VAL A 789 -21.15 46.52 31.27
C VAL A 789 -20.40 47.41 30.26
N PRO A 790 -20.96 48.57 29.86
CA PRO A 790 -20.43 49.34 28.73
C PRO A 790 -19.00 49.87 28.96
N ASN A 791 -18.60 50.15 30.21
CA ASN A 791 -17.23 50.51 30.57
C ASN A 791 -16.33 49.28 30.82
N SER A 792 -16.34 48.33 29.89
CA SER A 792 -15.54 47.11 29.97
C SER A 792 -14.92 46.72 28.63
N ALA A 793 -13.92 45.86 28.66
CA ALA A 793 -13.34 45.21 27.50
C ALA A 793 -13.08 43.71 27.77
N LEU A 794 -13.10 42.91 26.72
CA LEU A 794 -12.73 41.50 26.69
C LEU A 794 -11.35 41.33 26.07
N TRP A 795 -10.44 40.75 26.83
CA TRP A 795 -9.05 40.52 26.46
C TRP A 795 -8.81 39.06 26.08
N LEU A 796 -8.49 38.82 24.80
CA LEU A 796 -8.40 37.51 24.18
C LEU A 796 -6.98 37.16 23.75
N LEU A 797 -6.67 35.86 23.73
CA LEU A 797 -5.44 35.35 23.12
C LEU A 797 -5.54 35.33 21.59
N ARG A 798 -4.54 35.92 20.92
CA ARG A 798 -4.40 35.93 19.47
C ARG A 798 -3.79 34.62 18.97
N PHE A 799 -4.54 33.53 19.05
CA PHE A 799 -4.04 32.23 18.61
C PHE A 799 -5.13 31.29 18.07
N PRO A 800 -5.13 30.99 16.76
CA PRO A 800 -4.25 31.56 15.72
C PRO A 800 -4.63 33.01 15.37
N ALA A 801 -3.67 33.79 14.86
CA ALA A 801 -3.90 35.20 14.51
C ALA A 801 -5.00 35.42 13.46
N ALA A 802 -5.19 34.46 12.54
CA ALA A 802 -6.24 34.50 11.51
C ALA A 802 -7.67 34.57 12.09
N GLY A 803 -7.88 34.19 13.36
CA GLY A 803 -9.19 34.30 14.01
C GLY A 803 -9.55 35.72 14.47
N GLU A 804 -8.57 36.61 14.72
CA GLU A 804 -8.80 37.92 15.32
C GLU A 804 -9.83 38.75 14.56
N MET A 805 -9.65 38.90 13.24
CA MET A 805 -10.54 39.73 12.42
C MET A 805 -11.97 39.19 12.38
N ARG A 806 -12.14 37.87 12.41
CA ARG A 806 -13.45 37.20 12.41
C ARG A 806 -14.18 37.43 13.74
N VAL A 807 -13.48 37.26 14.85
CA VAL A 807 -14.02 37.53 16.19
C VAL A 807 -14.41 38.99 16.35
N ARG A 808 -13.58 39.94 15.91
CA ARG A 808 -13.91 41.37 15.91
C ARG A 808 -15.13 41.70 15.07
N ALA A 809 -15.19 41.21 13.83
CA ALA A 809 -16.31 41.43 12.94
C ALA A 809 -17.61 40.85 13.51
N TYR A 810 -17.56 39.65 14.08
CA TYR A 810 -18.70 39.02 14.71
C TYR A 810 -19.17 39.83 15.95
N ALA A 811 -18.26 40.28 16.81
CA ALA A 811 -18.61 41.10 17.97
C ALA A 811 -19.33 42.40 17.58
N VAL A 812 -18.83 43.09 16.55
CA VAL A 812 -19.47 44.31 16.00
C VAL A 812 -20.86 43.99 15.47
N ALA A 813 -21.05 42.87 14.77
CA ALA A 813 -22.36 42.42 14.30
C ALA A 813 -23.33 42.12 15.45
N GLN A 814 -22.84 41.75 16.64
CA GLN A 814 -23.64 41.52 17.85
C GLN A 814 -23.86 42.79 18.71
N GLY A 815 -23.39 43.96 18.23
CA GLY A 815 -23.59 45.26 18.87
C GLY A 815 -22.54 45.64 19.92
N VAL A 816 -21.38 44.97 19.94
CA VAL A 816 -20.24 45.31 20.81
C VAL A 816 -19.40 46.40 20.16
N GLN A 817 -18.89 47.38 20.94
CA GLN A 817 -18.05 48.44 20.39
C GLN A 817 -16.64 47.91 20.04
N PRO A 818 -16.02 48.38 18.94
CA PRO A 818 -14.72 47.85 18.48
C PRO A 818 -13.59 47.91 19.51
N ASP A 819 -13.60 48.90 20.40
CA ASP A 819 -12.62 49.13 21.45
C ASP A 819 -12.86 48.30 22.72
N GLN A 820 -13.93 47.49 22.75
CA GLN A 820 -14.19 46.51 23.81
C GLN A 820 -13.56 45.14 23.53
N ILE A 821 -13.01 44.89 22.35
CA ILE A 821 -12.31 43.63 22.04
C ILE A 821 -10.82 43.91 21.91
N ILE A 822 -10.01 43.30 22.77
CA ILE A 822 -8.55 43.48 22.80
C ILE A 822 -7.88 42.13 22.63
N PHE A 823 -6.82 42.06 21.85
CA PHE A 823 -6.05 40.84 21.63
C PHE A 823 -4.62 40.98 22.17
N THR A 824 -4.05 39.88 22.62
CA THR A 824 -2.63 39.79 22.99
C THR A 824 -1.99 38.55 22.39
N ASP A 825 -0.69 38.63 22.11
CA ASP A 825 0.08 37.52 21.58
C ASP A 825 0.33 36.42 22.61
N VAL A 826 0.78 35.27 22.12
CA VAL A 826 1.33 34.20 22.95
C VAL A 826 2.58 34.74 23.66
N ALA A 827 2.63 34.57 24.98
CA ALA A 827 3.75 35.00 25.80
C ALA A 827 4.46 33.79 26.42
N MET A 828 5.70 33.99 26.88
CA MET A 828 6.40 33.02 27.70
C MET A 828 5.60 32.71 28.97
N LYS A 829 5.77 31.51 29.54
CA LYS A 829 4.90 31.01 30.62
C LYS A 829 4.80 31.96 31.83
N GLN A 830 5.94 32.45 32.34
CA GLN A 830 5.95 33.38 33.48
C GLN A 830 5.22 34.69 33.17
N GLU A 831 5.47 35.24 31.98
CA GLU A 831 4.82 36.46 31.49
C GLU A 831 3.32 36.28 31.31
N HIS A 832 2.89 35.13 30.78
CA HIS A 832 1.48 34.77 30.64
C HIS A 832 0.75 34.75 31.98
N ILE A 833 1.37 34.17 33.02
CA ILE A 833 0.80 34.15 34.36
C ILE A 833 0.81 35.57 34.96
N ARG A 834 1.91 36.31 34.86
CA ARG A 834 2.04 37.68 35.38
C ARG A 834 0.97 38.62 34.82
N ARG A 835 0.84 38.67 33.49
CA ARG A 835 -0.11 39.56 32.82
C ARG A 835 -1.57 39.21 33.15
N SER A 836 -1.85 37.95 33.50
CA SER A 836 -3.19 37.52 33.88
C SER A 836 -3.70 38.25 35.12
N ALA A 837 -2.82 38.71 36.01
CA ALA A 837 -3.20 39.50 37.19
C ALA A 837 -3.70 40.92 36.86
N LEU A 838 -3.59 41.37 35.60
CA LEU A 838 -4.04 42.69 35.15
C LEU A 838 -5.53 42.71 34.75
N ALA A 839 -6.12 41.55 34.51
CA ALA A 839 -7.55 41.40 34.27
C ALA A 839 -8.34 41.41 35.59
N ASP A 840 -9.64 41.64 35.50
CA ASP A 840 -10.53 41.70 36.66
C ASP A 840 -11.34 40.40 36.84
N LEU A 841 -11.80 39.79 35.74
CA LEU A 841 -12.53 38.53 35.77
C LEU A 841 -12.23 37.66 34.55
N PHE A 842 -11.96 36.38 34.76
CA PHE A 842 -11.80 35.42 33.67
C PHE A 842 -13.14 34.80 33.27
N LEU A 843 -13.39 34.73 31.95
CA LEU A 843 -14.56 34.09 31.37
C LEU A 843 -14.15 32.75 30.74
N ASP A 844 -14.56 31.65 31.35
CA ASP A 844 -14.22 30.30 30.87
C ASP A 844 -15.13 29.82 29.73
N THR A 845 -14.63 28.89 28.92
CA THR A 845 -15.32 28.31 27.77
C THR A 845 -15.98 26.96 28.12
N PRO A 846 -17.31 26.80 27.99
CA PRO A 846 -18.01 25.58 28.44
C PRO A 846 -17.69 24.32 27.63
N LEU A 847 -17.59 24.40 26.30
CA LEU A 847 -17.37 23.22 25.42
C LEU A 847 -15.97 22.60 25.58
N CYS A 848 -15.01 23.38 26.05
CA CYS A 848 -13.69 22.91 26.46
C CYS A 848 -13.11 23.95 27.41
N ASN A 849 -12.99 23.63 28.70
CA ASN A 849 -12.58 24.62 29.69
C ASN A 849 -11.12 25.05 29.53
N ALA A 850 -10.79 26.14 30.22
CA ALA A 850 -9.45 26.47 30.64
C ALA A 850 -8.92 25.36 31.57
N HIS A 851 -7.94 24.61 31.09
CA HIS A 851 -7.24 23.58 31.87
C HIS A 851 -5.99 24.21 32.48
N THR A 852 -4.84 24.10 31.82
CA THR A 852 -3.61 24.82 32.20
C THR A 852 -3.84 26.32 32.38
N THR A 853 -4.55 26.96 31.45
CA THR A 853 -4.90 28.38 31.55
C THR A 853 -5.74 28.69 32.80
N GLY A 854 -6.61 27.77 33.22
CA GLY A 854 -7.41 27.94 34.43
C GLY A 854 -6.53 27.96 35.68
N THR A 855 -5.53 27.08 35.72
CA THR A 855 -4.53 27.09 36.80
C THR A 855 -3.67 28.36 36.76
N ASP A 856 -3.26 28.80 35.56
CA ASP A 856 -2.44 30.02 35.36
C ASP A 856 -3.09 31.24 35.97
N ILE A 857 -4.36 31.46 35.64
CA ILE A 857 -5.09 32.64 36.09
C ILE A 857 -5.45 32.57 37.58
N LEU A 858 -5.77 31.38 38.11
CA LEU A 858 -6.02 31.22 39.55
C LEU A 858 -4.75 31.46 40.37
N TRP A 859 -3.59 31.06 39.86
CA TRP A 859 -2.31 31.33 40.50
C TRP A 859 -1.97 32.83 40.50
N ALA A 860 -2.27 33.53 39.41
CA ALA A 860 -2.17 34.99 39.34
C ALA A 860 -3.14 35.69 40.32
N GLY A 861 -4.19 34.99 40.75
CA GLY A 861 -5.21 35.48 41.66
C GLY A 861 -6.38 36.16 40.93
N LEU A 862 -6.63 35.78 39.67
CA LEU A 862 -7.77 36.21 38.86
C LEU A 862 -8.93 35.23 39.08
N PRO A 863 -10.09 35.68 39.60
CA PRO A 863 -11.29 34.85 39.68
C PRO A 863 -11.82 34.47 38.29
N MET A 864 -12.55 33.37 38.19
CA MET A 864 -13.20 32.95 36.94
C MET A 864 -14.69 32.65 37.10
N VAL A 865 -15.43 32.70 35.98
CA VAL A 865 -16.79 32.14 35.87
C VAL A 865 -16.74 30.94 34.92
N THR A 866 -17.21 29.78 35.37
CA THR A 866 -17.23 28.54 34.58
C THR A 866 -18.57 27.82 34.67
N LEU A 867 -18.96 27.19 33.55
CA LEU A 867 -20.18 26.43 33.38
C LEU A 867 -19.83 24.96 33.05
N PRO A 868 -19.97 24.03 34.01
CA PRO A 868 -19.67 22.63 33.77
C PRO A 868 -20.77 21.95 32.94
N LEU A 869 -20.38 21.20 31.90
CA LEU A 869 -21.28 20.36 31.10
C LEU A 869 -21.06 18.87 31.42
N GLU A 870 -21.20 17.96 30.45
CA GLU A 870 -21.16 16.50 30.68
C GLU A 870 -19.77 15.88 30.56
N LYS A 871 -19.00 16.24 29.52
CA LYS A 871 -17.69 15.62 29.21
C LYS A 871 -16.61 16.06 30.19
N MET A 872 -15.59 15.22 30.42
CA MET A 872 -14.41 15.53 31.25
C MET A 872 -13.84 16.94 31.00
N ALA A 873 -13.52 17.27 29.75
CA ALA A 873 -12.91 18.55 29.39
C ALA A 873 -13.79 19.79 29.64
N THR A 874 -15.09 19.61 29.84
CA THR A 874 -16.06 20.68 30.13
C THR A 874 -16.23 20.92 31.62
N ARG A 875 -15.54 20.16 32.48
CA ARG A 875 -15.70 20.20 33.94
C ARG A 875 -14.41 20.49 34.70
N VAL A 876 -13.28 20.57 34.01
CA VAL A 876 -11.95 20.77 34.62
C VAL A 876 -11.89 22.09 35.37
N ALA A 877 -12.34 23.21 34.78
CA ALA A 877 -12.28 24.52 35.44
C ALA A 877 -13.09 24.55 36.75
N GLY A 878 -14.24 23.89 36.79
CA GLY A 878 -15.02 23.76 38.02
C GLY A 878 -14.28 22.98 39.11
N SER A 879 -13.55 21.92 38.77
CA SER A 879 -12.70 21.20 39.73
C SER A 879 -11.54 22.06 40.24
N LEU A 880 -10.88 22.83 39.36
CA LEU A 880 -9.88 23.81 39.77
C LEU A 880 -10.47 24.81 40.78
N CYS A 881 -11.65 25.36 40.48
CA CYS A 881 -12.35 26.30 41.35
C CYS A 881 -12.67 25.69 42.73
N LEU A 882 -13.18 24.47 42.78
CA LEU A 882 -13.47 23.77 44.04
C LEU A 882 -12.21 23.53 44.87
N ALA A 883 -11.09 23.18 44.22
CA ALA A 883 -9.83 22.93 44.91
C ALA A 883 -9.16 24.20 45.47
N THR A 884 -9.60 25.40 45.06
CA THR A 884 -9.26 26.64 45.77
C THR A 884 -10.06 26.81 47.07
N GLY A 885 -11.22 26.15 47.21
CA GLY A 885 -12.18 26.39 48.29
C GLY A 885 -13.16 27.54 48.01
N LEU A 886 -13.21 28.04 46.77
CA LEU A 886 -14.05 29.16 46.34
C LEU A 886 -14.98 28.81 45.17
N GLY A 887 -15.29 27.51 44.99
CA GLY A 887 -16.11 27.02 43.88
C GLY A 887 -17.49 27.66 43.78
N ASP A 888 -18.17 27.88 44.90
CA ASP A 888 -19.54 28.42 44.94
C ASP A 888 -19.64 29.82 44.29
N ASP A 889 -18.57 30.62 44.42
CA ASP A 889 -18.47 31.97 43.86
C ASP A 889 -18.08 31.99 42.37
N MET A 890 -17.57 30.88 41.83
CA MET A 890 -17.01 30.79 40.46
C MET A 890 -17.77 29.84 39.53
N ILE A 891 -18.56 28.90 40.06
CA ILE A 891 -19.29 27.90 39.28
C ILE A 891 -20.76 28.30 39.15
N VAL A 892 -21.30 28.16 37.94
CA VAL A 892 -22.71 28.43 37.59
C VAL A 892 -23.36 27.19 36.96
N ASN A 893 -24.69 27.14 36.91
CA ASN A 893 -25.41 25.93 36.47
C ASN A 893 -25.99 26.01 35.05
N ASN A 894 -26.05 27.21 34.46
CA ASN A 894 -26.58 27.43 33.12
C ASN A 894 -26.05 28.74 32.52
N MET A 895 -26.26 28.94 31.22
CA MET A 895 -25.78 30.12 30.49
C MET A 895 -26.34 31.44 31.03
N LYS A 896 -27.58 31.45 31.52
CA LYS A 896 -28.17 32.65 32.13
C LYS A 896 -27.43 33.04 33.41
N GLU A 897 -27.19 32.07 34.31
CA GLU A 897 -26.39 32.29 35.52
C GLU A 897 -24.95 32.69 35.20
N TYR A 898 -24.37 32.19 34.10
CA TYR A 898 -23.06 32.61 33.62
C TYR A 898 -23.02 34.12 33.35
N GLU A 899 -23.95 34.63 32.53
CA GLU A 899 -24.05 36.06 32.24
C GLU A 899 -24.33 36.88 33.51
N GLU A 900 -25.30 36.45 34.33
CA GLU A 900 -25.66 37.17 35.56
C GLU A 900 -24.51 37.23 36.56
N ARG A 901 -23.74 36.13 36.71
CA ARG A 901 -22.57 36.10 37.60
C ARG A 901 -21.49 37.05 37.13
N ALA A 902 -21.17 37.03 35.83
CA ALA A 902 -20.16 37.91 35.25
C ALA A 902 -20.53 39.39 35.40
N VAL A 903 -21.79 39.74 35.08
CA VAL A 903 -22.28 41.12 35.20
C VAL A 903 -22.36 41.55 36.66
N SER A 904 -22.84 40.69 37.57
CA SER A 904 -22.89 40.99 39.01
C SER A 904 -21.50 41.29 39.58
N LEU A 905 -20.48 40.50 39.23
CA LEU A 905 -19.11 40.72 39.70
C LEU A 905 -18.49 41.98 39.09
N ALA A 906 -18.82 42.32 37.84
CA ALA A 906 -18.30 43.51 37.18
C ALA A 906 -18.92 44.82 37.70
N LEU A 907 -20.20 44.79 38.11
CA LEU A 907 -20.89 45.97 38.65
C LEU A 907 -20.70 46.13 40.17
N ASP A 908 -20.35 45.07 40.89
CA ASP A 908 -20.08 45.09 42.33
C ASP A 908 -18.58 44.88 42.62
N GLY A 909 -17.83 45.98 42.56
CA GLY A 909 -16.39 45.97 42.79
C GLY A 909 -15.99 45.51 44.20
N GLN A 910 -16.85 45.70 45.22
CA GLN A 910 -16.54 45.24 46.58
C GLN A 910 -16.60 43.72 46.67
N LYS A 911 -17.63 43.11 46.07
CA LYS A 911 -17.78 41.65 46.00
C LYS A 911 -16.64 41.00 45.22
N LEU A 912 -16.27 41.53 44.06
CA LEU A 912 -15.15 41.01 43.29
C LEU A 912 -13.80 41.18 44.02
N GLN A 913 -13.58 42.33 44.67
CA GLN A 913 -12.35 42.56 45.44
C GLN A 913 -12.25 41.60 46.63
N ALA A 914 -13.36 41.31 47.32
CA ALA A 914 -13.40 40.33 48.40
C ALA A 914 -13.04 38.92 47.90
N LEU A 915 -13.62 38.49 46.78
CA LEU A 915 -13.31 37.20 46.16
C LEU A 915 -11.84 37.13 45.73
N THR A 916 -11.35 38.17 45.06
CA THR A 916 -9.95 38.29 44.63
C THR A 916 -8.99 38.22 45.81
N ASN A 917 -9.24 38.98 46.88
CA ASN A 917 -8.40 38.98 48.08
C ASN A 917 -8.38 37.60 48.75
N LYS A 918 -9.52 36.92 48.81
CA LYS A 918 -9.63 35.57 49.38
C LYS A 918 -8.88 34.55 48.53
N LEU A 919 -9.01 34.59 47.20
CA LEU A 919 -8.23 33.73 46.30
C LEU A 919 -6.73 33.96 46.47
N LYS A 920 -6.32 35.24 46.53
CA LYS A 920 -4.92 35.63 46.69
C LYS A 920 -4.33 35.16 48.04
N SER A 921 -5.11 35.15 49.11
CA SER A 921 -4.66 34.74 50.45
C SER A 921 -4.55 33.23 50.62
N ILE A 922 -5.47 32.46 50.01
CA ILE A 922 -5.50 31.00 50.15
C ILE A 922 -4.62 30.25 49.16
N ARG A 923 -4.16 30.87 48.06
CA ARG A 923 -3.43 30.16 47.00
C ARG A 923 -2.17 29.41 47.46
N LEU A 924 -1.56 29.81 48.58
CA LEU A 924 -0.38 29.12 49.13
C LEU A 924 -0.73 27.92 50.02
N THR A 925 -1.99 27.77 50.42
CA THR A 925 -2.47 26.76 51.39
C THR A 925 -3.60 25.88 50.85
N CYS A 926 -4.28 26.29 49.78
CA CYS A 926 -5.36 25.50 49.20
C CYS A 926 -4.81 24.23 48.50
N PRO A 927 -5.58 23.14 48.47
CA PRO A 927 -5.18 21.89 47.83
C PRO A 927 -4.72 22.03 46.37
N LEU A 928 -5.26 22.99 45.61
CA LEU A 928 -4.92 23.18 44.20
C LEU A 928 -3.42 23.38 43.96
N PHE A 929 -2.71 24.11 44.83
CA PHE A 929 -1.29 24.45 44.66
C PHE A 929 -0.38 23.70 45.66
N ASP A 930 -0.87 22.60 46.23
CA ASP A 930 -0.12 21.74 47.15
C ASP A 930 0.31 20.44 46.45
N THR A 931 1.36 20.56 45.63
CA THR A 931 1.93 19.45 44.83
C THR A 931 2.34 18.27 45.70
N THR A 932 2.92 18.51 46.88
CA THR A 932 3.39 17.45 47.78
C THR A 932 2.21 16.64 48.32
N ARG A 933 1.15 17.31 48.81
CA ARG A 933 -0.08 16.63 49.22
C ARG A 933 -0.72 15.87 48.06
N TRP A 934 -0.70 16.45 46.86
CA TRP A 934 -1.23 15.81 45.66
C TRP A 934 -0.45 14.53 45.29
N VAL A 935 0.88 14.56 45.31
CA VAL A 935 1.73 13.39 45.03
C VAL A 935 1.46 12.28 46.05
N LYS A 936 1.32 12.60 47.33
CA LYS A 936 0.94 11.62 48.36
C LYS A 936 -0.42 10.96 48.05
N ASN A 937 -1.38 11.72 47.54
CA ASN A 937 -2.68 11.18 47.12
C ASN A 937 -2.59 10.30 45.87
N LEU A 938 -1.71 10.65 44.92
CA LEU A 938 -1.42 9.80 43.78
C LEU A 938 -0.77 8.48 44.20
N GLU A 939 0.17 8.49 45.15
CA GLU A 939 0.79 7.27 45.69
C GLU A 939 -0.21 6.35 46.35
N ARG A 940 -1.13 6.89 47.17
CA ARG A 940 -2.25 6.12 47.74
C ARG A 940 -3.04 5.41 46.65
N SER A 941 -3.28 6.08 45.53
CA SER A 941 -3.97 5.49 44.39
C SER A 941 -3.19 4.32 43.77
N TYR A 942 -1.87 4.47 43.61
CA TYR A 942 -0.99 3.43 43.09
C TYR A 942 -0.93 2.21 44.01
N PHE A 943 -0.81 2.42 45.32
CA PHE A 943 -0.85 1.32 46.29
C PHE A 943 -2.18 0.57 46.21
N LYS A 944 -3.32 1.27 46.09
CA LYS A 944 -4.61 0.60 45.92
C LYS A 944 -4.66 -0.23 44.64
N MET A 945 -4.25 0.33 43.51
CA MET A 945 -4.25 -0.36 42.22
C MET A 945 -3.39 -1.62 42.30
N TRP A 946 -2.18 -1.51 42.87
CA TRP A 946 -1.26 -2.63 43.01
C TRP A 946 -1.81 -3.71 43.95
N ASN A 947 -2.32 -3.34 45.12
CA ASN A 947 -2.88 -4.32 46.07
C ASN A 947 -4.10 -5.06 45.47
N LEU A 948 -4.94 -4.37 44.68
CA LEU A 948 -6.03 -5.04 43.95
C LEU A 948 -5.50 -6.07 42.96
N HIS A 949 -4.43 -5.73 42.23
CA HIS A 949 -3.76 -6.65 41.31
C HIS A 949 -3.12 -7.85 42.05
N CYS A 950 -2.43 -7.61 43.17
CA CYS A 950 -1.89 -8.64 44.07
C CYS A 950 -2.94 -9.64 44.55
N LEU A 951 -4.16 -9.15 44.83
CA LEU A 951 -5.29 -9.98 45.25
C LEU A 951 -5.99 -10.69 44.08
N GLY A 952 -5.51 -10.54 42.84
CA GLY A 952 -6.14 -11.10 41.64
C GLY A 952 -7.51 -10.48 41.31
N GLN A 953 -7.81 -9.30 41.85
CA GLN A 953 -9.07 -8.61 41.60
C GLN A 953 -9.01 -7.84 40.29
N GLN A 954 -10.15 -7.77 39.61
CA GLN A 954 -10.29 -6.95 38.41
C GLN A 954 -10.26 -5.45 38.76
N PRO A 955 -9.81 -4.58 37.84
CA PRO A 955 -9.89 -3.14 38.03
C PRO A 955 -11.31 -2.69 38.41
N GLN A 956 -11.41 -1.80 39.40
CA GLN A 956 -12.68 -1.25 39.89
C GLN A 956 -12.57 0.24 40.23
N HIS A 957 -13.71 0.93 40.21
CA HIS A 957 -13.76 2.35 40.61
C HIS A 957 -13.47 2.50 42.10
N PHE A 958 -12.71 3.53 42.48
CA PHE A 958 -12.52 3.86 43.89
C PHE A 958 -12.19 5.33 44.11
N LYS A 959 -12.43 5.79 45.34
CA LYS A 959 -12.11 7.14 45.80
C LYS A 959 -10.92 7.09 46.74
N VAL A 960 -9.92 7.92 46.49
CA VAL A 960 -8.81 8.12 47.41
C VAL A 960 -9.28 9.00 48.56
N THR A 961 -8.99 8.57 49.79
CA THR A 961 -9.18 9.38 51.00
C THR A 961 -7.82 9.75 51.55
N GLU A 962 -7.78 10.81 52.36
CA GLU A 962 -6.52 11.25 52.96
C GLU A 962 -6.14 10.50 54.23
N ASN A 963 -6.40 9.19 54.24
CA ASN A 963 -6.15 8.29 55.35
C ASN A 963 -5.21 7.16 54.90
N ASP A 964 -3.98 7.15 55.41
CA ASP A 964 -2.97 6.16 55.01
C ASP A 964 -3.38 4.72 55.39
N LEU A 965 -4.27 4.53 56.36
CA LEU A 965 -4.79 3.22 56.76
C LEU A 965 -5.70 2.58 55.71
N ASP A 966 -6.35 3.40 54.87
CA ASP A 966 -7.23 2.92 53.79
C ASP A 966 -6.42 2.50 52.54
N PHE A 967 -5.17 2.96 52.47
CA PHE A 967 -4.25 2.81 51.34
C PHE A 967 -2.86 2.29 51.78
N PRO A 968 -2.80 1.16 52.49
CA PRO A 968 -1.53 0.61 52.96
C PRO A 968 -0.65 0.25 51.76
N PHE A 969 0.62 0.64 51.80
CA PHE A 969 1.57 0.26 50.77
C PHE A 969 1.93 -1.24 50.84
N ASP A 970 1.68 -1.92 51.96
CA ASP A 970 2.19 -3.26 52.27
C ASP A 970 1.16 -4.39 52.33
N ARG A 971 -0.04 -4.25 51.75
CA ARG A 971 -1.10 -5.27 51.82
C ARG A 971 -1.22 -6.20 50.62
#